data_AF-A0A7W9X947-F1
#
_entry.id   AF-A0A7W9X947-F1
#
_cell.length_a   1.000
_cell.length_b   1.000
_cell.length_c   1.000
_cell.angle_alpha   90.00
_cell.angle_beta   90.00
_cell.angle_gamma   90.00
#
_symmetry.space_group_name_H-M   'P 1'
#
loop_
_entity.id
_entity.type
_entity.pdbx_description
1 polymer ?
#
loop_
_entity_poly.entity_id
_entity_poly.type
_entity_poly.pdbx_seq_one_letter_code
_entity_poly.pdbx_strand_id
1 'polypeptide(L)'
;MRFLSPRLLLSMSALMVTQAMYAQQQKVVPYYPTSQQILESYIRQNKLDSTLKTIPLNSRINANWQGDAFWYVKRLAGNGQEYEYMNAVTGVKSKVFDQQRLAEGIKTETGKKTDATKLNISKMFFNADKSAITFKKDTTWLQCNLSTYQVTKTTDTLHDFYDNEKPLQSRTYRWESVQRDSISPDKKWAAYAKGGNLFVKEIGSGKESQITQDGTLDHPYGEFSWSPDSKNVIGYLIDPKKSKEVYFVLSSVPGTTRGQLKSHEYDQPGDEFTSYIPYIFSIADKRKIKVDIDKIDFFGAPEAHWRKGSSRYYTYERVDRGHQRFRVIEVDVTNGTTRNIIDEKTKTFIYEQRIYTRYLPDTHEIVWITEQDGWRHIYLVNDVTGAEKLITKGDWIVRDIDSVDSKKREIWFTASGVNPGEDPYFIHYYRIGFDGKNMVDLTPAKGNHTVSFSPDRKYYLDTYSEVNVAPVTELHETGSRKKIAEIEHTDMQPLLATGVKLPEVFVAKGRDGKTDIWGVIYRPSNFDSSKVYPIIEDIYAGPQDSFVPKSFSPINEMQSIAELGFIVVQMDGMGTANRSKAFHDVCWKNLADGGFADRILWIKAMAKQYPQADTTRVGIYGTSAGGQNSAAAVLFHPEFYKAAVSACGCHDNRIDKQWWNEQWMGYPVGPHYEQQSNITNAGKLKGNLLLIVGEADQNVPPESTYRFADALIKNNKDFDLLTVPGANHTDGGPYGRRKKRDFFVKHLLHVDAPGRDIGEH
;
A
#
# COMPACT_ATOMS: atom_id res chain seq x y z
N MET A 1 53.08 14.72 60.72
CA MET A 1 54.21 15.61 60.40
C MET A 1 53.63 16.86 59.74
N ARG A 2 53.48 17.96 60.50
CA ARG A 2 54.21 19.24 60.35
C ARG A 2 53.98 19.91 58.98
N PHE A 3 53.08 20.91 58.91
CA PHE A 3 53.33 22.36 58.76
C PHE A 3 53.77 22.73 57.31
N LEU A 4 53.15 23.64 56.54
CA LEU A 4 52.70 25.01 56.84
C LEU A 4 51.71 25.54 55.76
N SER A 5 50.80 26.43 56.19
CA SER A 5 50.08 27.42 55.35
C SER A 5 50.93 28.70 55.13
N PRO A 6 50.48 29.66 54.30
CA PRO A 6 49.76 30.85 54.84
C PRO A 6 48.56 31.31 53.95
N ARG A 7 47.36 31.61 54.48
CA ARG A 7 46.90 32.91 55.08
C ARG A 7 47.07 34.09 54.09
N LEU A 8 46.04 34.80 53.60
CA LEU A 8 45.14 35.80 54.23
C LEU A 8 44.24 36.36 53.05
N LEU A 9 42.94 36.70 53.14
CA LEU A 9 42.37 37.91 53.75
C LEU A 9 40.82 37.95 53.65
N LEU A 10 40.23 38.43 54.74
CA LEU A 10 38.93 39.04 55.06
C LEU A 10 37.80 39.21 54.01
N SER A 11 36.65 38.63 54.40
CA SER A 11 35.32 39.25 54.59
C SER A 11 34.98 40.62 53.94
N MET A 12 33.90 40.63 53.15
CA MET A 12 32.92 41.72 53.16
C MET A 12 31.52 41.18 52.85
N SER A 13 30.59 41.58 53.70
CA SER A 13 29.15 41.34 53.71
C SER A 13 28.40 41.98 52.53
N ALA A 14 27.45 41.28 51.93
CA ALA A 14 26.23 41.89 51.38
C ALA A 14 25.20 40.82 51.00
N LEU A 15 23.94 41.13 51.31
CA LEU A 15 22.72 40.48 50.86
C LEU A 15 22.83 39.97 49.41
N MET A 16 22.76 38.66 49.20
CA MET A 16 22.30 38.13 47.91
C MET A 16 20.85 37.70 48.07
N VAL A 17 20.00 38.57 47.54
CA VAL A 17 18.63 38.32 47.11
C VAL A 17 18.54 36.92 46.51
N THR A 18 17.77 36.05 47.15
CA THR A 18 17.23 34.85 46.52
C THR A 18 16.26 35.31 45.42
N GLN A 19 16.77 35.60 44.23
CA GLN A 19 15.95 35.59 43.04
C GLN A 19 15.63 34.13 42.74
N ALA A 20 14.60 33.62 43.43
CA ALA A 20 13.79 32.55 42.89
C ALA A 20 13.27 33.07 41.55
N MET A 21 13.87 32.60 40.45
CA MET A 21 13.24 32.70 39.14
C MET A 21 11.94 31.90 39.21
N TYR A 22 10.87 32.55 39.65
CA TYR A 22 9.53 32.21 39.19
C TYR A 22 9.56 32.42 37.69
N ALA A 23 9.91 31.37 36.95
CA ALA A 23 9.44 31.24 35.59
C ALA A 23 7.91 31.30 35.72
N GLN A 24 7.31 32.45 35.40
CA GLN A 24 5.88 32.53 35.14
C GLN A 24 5.63 31.50 34.05
N GLN A 25 5.13 30.33 34.45
CA GLN A 25 4.59 29.35 33.53
C GLN A 25 3.50 30.11 32.76
N GLN A 26 3.80 30.45 31.52
CA GLN A 26 2.91 31.24 30.67
C GLN A 26 1.57 30.52 30.69
N LYS A 27 0.53 31.18 31.21
CA LYS A 27 -0.78 30.56 31.43
C LYS A 27 -1.37 30.25 30.06
N VAL A 28 -1.20 29.01 29.61
CA VAL A 28 -1.65 28.58 28.29
C VAL A 28 -3.18 28.57 28.28
N VAL A 29 -3.80 29.27 27.33
CA VAL A 29 -5.27 29.41 27.27
C VAL A 29 -5.81 28.49 26.17
N PRO A 30 -6.93 27.76 26.38
CA PRO A 30 -7.56 27.00 25.32
C PRO A 30 -7.83 27.84 24.06
N TYR A 31 -7.48 27.30 22.90
CA TYR A 31 -7.80 27.90 21.61
C TYR A 31 -9.30 27.70 21.33
N TYR A 32 -10.03 28.82 21.35
CA TYR A 32 -11.42 28.96 20.94
C TYR A 32 -11.50 30.18 20.01
N PRO A 33 -11.45 29.99 18.68
CA PRO A 33 -11.45 31.08 17.74
C PRO A 33 -12.83 31.73 17.64
N THR A 34 -12.84 33.05 17.39
CA THR A 34 -14.06 33.75 16.97
C THR A 34 -14.45 33.36 15.54
N SER A 35 -15.69 33.67 15.13
CA SER A 35 -16.15 33.46 13.75
C SER A 35 -15.26 34.17 12.70
N GLN A 36 -14.66 35.30 13.06
CA GLN A 36 -13.72 36.00 12.18
C GLN A 36 -12.37 35.29 12.10
N GLN A 37 -11.85 34.79 13.22
CA GLN A 37 -10.58 34.05 13.24
C GLN A 37 -10.68 32.74 12.48
N ILE A 38 -11.80 32.01 12.62
CA ILE A 38 -12.00 30.76 11.88
C ILE A 38 -12.15 31.03 10.37
N LEU A 39 -12.84 32.11 9.99
CA LEU A 39 -12.92 32.56 8.60
C LEU A 39 -11.52 32.77 7.98
N GLU A 40 -10.65 33.50 8.67
CA GLU A 40 -9.26 33.71 8.24
C GLU A 40 -8.49 32.39 8.12
N SER A 41 -8.75 31.44 9.00
CA SER A 41 -8.19 30.09 8.93
C SER A 41 -8.63 29.32 7.68
N TYR A 42 -9.91 29.40 7.30
CA TYR A 42 -10.39 28.79 6.05
C TYR A 42 -9.77 29.44 4.81
N ILE A 43 -9.61 30.77 4.79
CA ILE A 43 -8.92 31.48 3.70
C ILE A 43 -7.47 31.01 3.58
N ARG A 44 -6.77 30.91 4.71
CA ARG A 44 -5.37 30.45 4.76
C ARG A 44 -5.23 29.00 4.31
N GLN A 45 -6.12 28.13 4.78
CA GLN A 45 -6.19 26.73 4.39
C GLN A 45 -6.43 26.57 2.88
N ASN A 46 -7.42 27.27 2.32
CA ASN A 46 -7.70 27.23 0.87
C ASN A 46 -6.52 27.72 0.04
N LYS A 47 -5.84 28.79 0.50
CA LYS A 47 -4.61 29.27 -0.12
C LYS A 47 -3.54 28.18 -0.09
N LEU A 48 -3.32 27.50 1.04
CA LEU A 48 -2.33 26.44 1.16
C LEU A 48 -2.64 25.24 0.24
N ASP A 49 -3.89 24.76 0.20
CA ASP A 49 -4.34 23.67 -0.69
C ASP A 49 -4.10 24.03 -2.17
N SER A 50 -4.23 25.31 -2.54
CA SER A 50 -3.96 25.79 -3.90
C SER A 50 -2.46 25.98 -4.18
N THR A 51 -1.66 26.27 -3.17
CA THR A 51 -0.22 26.61 -3.29
C THR A 51 0.61 25.40 -3.74
N LEU A 52 0.26 24.18 -3.34
CA LEU A 52 0.89 22.96 -3.86
C LEU A 52 0.78 22.81 -5.38
N LYS A 53 -0.26 23.38 -6.00
CA LYS A 53 -0.43 23.31 -7.44
C LYS A 53 0.60 24.17 -8.18
N THR A 54 1.30 25.07 -7.52
CA THR A 54 2.18 26.04 -8.19
C THR A 54 3.64 25.96 -7.74
N ILE A 55 3.94 25.32 -6.60
CA ILE A 55 5.31 25.09 -6.13
C ILE A 55 5.87 23.78 -6.75
N PRO A 56 7.00 23.84 -7.47
CA PRO A 56 7.61 22.66 -8.06
C PRO A 56 8.42 21.89 -7.02
N LEU A 57 7.76 21.00 -6.27
CA LEU A 57 8.47 20.16 -5.30
C LEU A 57 9.37 19.12 -5.99
N ASN A 58 9.05 18.66 -7.20
CA ASN A 58 9.82 17.62 -7.92
C ASN A 58 10.20 16.43 -7.03
N SER A 59 9.26 16.01 -6.16
CA SER A 59 9.52 15.04 -5.09
C SER A 59 9.82 13.62 -5.56
N ARG A 60 9.67 13.37 -6.87
CA ARG A 60 10.06 12.15 -7.55
C ARG A 60 10.34 12.45 -9.01
N ILE A 61 11.35 11.80 -9.56
CA ILE A 61 11.71 11.89 -10.97
C ILE A 61 11.31 10.60 -11.68
N ASN A 62 10.43 10.73 -12.68
CA ASN A 62 10.03 9.61 -13.54
C ASN A 62 10.97 9.58 -14.75
N ALA A 63 12.01 8.75 -14.68
CA ALA A 63 13.01 8.62 -15.74
C ALA A 63 12.58 7.70 -16.87
N ASN A 64 12.47 8.25 -18.06
CA ASN A 64 12.16 7.50 -19.28
C ASN A 64 13.48 6.99 -19.89
N TRP A 65 13.86 5.78 -19.53
CA TRP A 65 15.12 5.17 -19.96
C TRP A 65 15.10 4.79 -21.45
N GLN A 66 16.22 5.04 -22.12
CA GLN A 66 16.53 4.57 -23.47
C GLN A 66 18.02 4.18 -23.53
N GLY A 67 18.29 2.90 -23.26
CA GLY A 67 19.66 2.39 -23.08
C GLY A 67 20.32 2.99 -21.82
N ASP A 68 21.54 3.49 -21.98
CA ASP A 68 22.35 4.10 -20.90
C ASP A 68 22.06 5.60 -20.69
N ALA A 69 20.88 6.06 -21.07
CA ALA A 69 20.45 7.44 -20.90
C ALA A 69 18.96 7.50 -20.64
N PHE A 70 18.49 8.63 -20.12
CA PHE A 70 17.07 8.85 -19.87
C PHE A 70 16.70 10.32 -20.01
N TRP A 71 15.42 10.57 -20.18
CA TRP A 71 14.86 11.91 -20.06
C TRP A 71 13.78 11.95 -18.98
N TYR A 72 13.56 13.12 -18.40
CA TYR A 72 12.53 13.34 -17.40
C TYR A 72 11.93 14.73 -17.49
N VAL A 73 10.76 14.90 -16.86
CA VAL A 73 10.08 16.19 -16.76
C VAL A 73 10.39 16.81 -15.42
N LYS A 74 11.01 17.99 -15.44
CA LYS A 74 11.15 18.86 -14.27
C LYS A 74 9.99 19.84 -14.25
N ARG A 75 9.26 19.91 -13.13
CA ARG A 75 8.25 20.95 -12.93
C ARG A 75 8.94 22.25 -12.51
N LEU A 76 8.38 23.36 -12.97
CA LEU A 76 8.74 24.72 -12.61
C LEU A 76 7.56 25.42 -11.92
N ALA A 77 7.82 26.61 -11.38
CA ALA A 77 6.79 27.47 -10.81
C ALA A 77 5.64 27.73 -11.82
N GLY A 78 4.42 27.88 -11.30
CA GLY A 78 3.25 28.19 -12.13
C GLY A 78 2.82 27.06 -13.08
N ASN A 79 3.19 25.80 -12.77
CA ASN A 79 2.97 24.62 -13.61
C ASN A 79 3.77 24.63 -14.92
N GLY A 80 4.88 25.36 -14.97
CA GLY A 80 5.83 25.20 -16.06
C GLY A 80 6.47 23.80 -16.05
N GLN A 81 6.97 23.38 -17.21
CA GLN A 81 7.70 22.14 -17.41
C GLN A 81 8.99 22.42 -18.16
N GLU A 82 10.02 21.62 -17.86
CA GLU A 82 11.23 21.49 -18.65
C GLU A 82 11.54 20.01 -18.86
N TYR A 83 12.11 19.70 -20.03
CA TYR A 83 12.47 18.34 -20.41
C TYR A 83 13.99 18.22 -20.35
N GLU A 84 14.46 17.44 -19.38
CA GLU A 84 15.87 17.23 -19.09
C GLU A 84 16.31 15.87 -19.66
N TYR A 85 17.50 15.84 -20.21
CA TYR A 85 18.19 14.65 -20.71
C TYR A 85 19.40 14.37 -19.82
N MET A 86 19.62 13.10 -19.53
CA MET A 86 20.74 12.64 -18.73
C MET A 86 21.44 11.47 -19.41
N ASN A 87 22.73 11.62 -19.67
CA ASN A 87 23.59 10.51 -20.06
C ASN A 87 24.13 9.83 -18.80
N ALA A 88 23.73 8.58 -18.55
CA ALA A 88 24.09 7.90 -17.32
C ALA A 88 25.56 7.46 -17.27
N VAL A 89 26.20 7.28 -18.43
CA VAL A 89 27.62 6.92 -18.53
C VAL A 89 28.52 8.09 -18.14
N THR A 90 28.23 9.28 -18.69
CA THR A 90 29.09 10.45 -18.52
C THR A 90 28.69 11.33 -17.34
N GLY A 91 27.46 11.18 -16.82
CA GLY A 91 26.93 12.08 -15.79
C GLY A 91 26.51 13.45 -16.32
N VAL A 92 26.46 13.65 -17.63
CA VAL A 92 26.15 14.95 -18.23
C VAL A 92 24.65 15.15 -18.37
N LYS A 93 24.16 16.24 -17.77
CA LYS A 93 22.78 16.75 -17.90
C LYS A 93 22.70 17.83 -18.97
N SER A 94 21.67 17.78 -19.82
CA SER A 94 21.38 18.79 -20.84
C SER A 94 19.87 18.90 -21.07
N LYS A 95 19.39 19.96 -21.70
CA LYS A 95 18.00 20.02 -22.17
C LYS A 95 17.78 19.00 -23.29
N VAL A 96 16.60 18.38 -23.35
CA VAL A 96 16.22 17.50 -24.47
C VAL A 96 16.12 18.31 -25.76
N PHE A 97 15.51 19.50 -25.69
CA PHE A 97 15.27 20.40 -26.82
C PHE A 97 15.05 21.84 -26.33
N ASP A 98 15.08 22.78 -27.26
CA ASP A 98 14.58 24.15 -27.10
C ASP A 98 13.04 24.13 -27.15
N GLN A 99 12.41 24.42 -26.00
CA GLN A 99 10.95 24.32 -25.86
C GLN A 99 10.20 25.34 -26.72
N GLN A 100 10.79 26.52 -26.94
CA GLN A 100 10.16 27.60 -27.70
C GLN A 100 10.13 27.21 -29.18
N ARG A 101 11.26 26.76 -29.72
CA ARG A 101 11.34 26.29 -31.12
C ARG A 101 10.47 25.06 -31.35
N LEU A 102 10.38 24.14 -30.39
CA LEU A 102 9.49 22.99 -30.51
C LEU A 102 8.02 23.40 -30.51
N ALA A 103 7.61 24.32 -29.62
CA ALA A 103 6.24 24.83 -29.58
C ALA A 103 5.84 25.52 -30.90
N GLU A 104 6.77 26.26 -31.52
CA GLU A 104 6.58 26.88 -32.84
C GLU A 104 6.47 25.83 -33.96
N GLY A 105 7.31 24.78 -33.93
CA GLY A 105 7.20 23.65 -34.84
C GLY A 105 5.86 22.93 -34.72
N ILE A 106 5.39 22.64 -33.50
CA ILE A 106 4.08 22.02 -33.24
C ILE A 106 2.96 22.92 -33.75
N LYS A 107 3.03 24.24 -33.49
CA LYS A 107 2.03 25.20 -33.99
C LYS A 107 1.98 25.20 -35.52
N THR A 108 3.12 25.12 -36.18
CA THR A 108 3.23 25.10 -37.65
C THR A 108 2.58 23.86 -38.23
N GLU A 109 2.84 22.68 -37.67
CA GLU A 109 2.30 21.40 -38.15
C GLU A 109 0.83 21.17 -37.78
N THR A 110 0.38 21.63 -36.61
CA THR A 110 -0.96 21.34 -36.09
C THR A 110 -1.95 22.49 -36.23
N GLY A 111 -1.47 23.71 -36.50
CA GLY A 111 -2.26 24.95 -36.45
C GLY A 111 -2.66 25.39 -35.03
N LYS A 112 -2.33 24.62 -33.99
CA LYS A 112 -2.74 24.90 -32.61
C LYS A 112 -1.66 25.66 -31.86
N LYS A 113 -2.03 26.79 -31.25
CA LYS A 113 -1.14 27.52 -30.35
C LYS A 113 -0.74 26.60 -29.19
N THR A 114 0.56 26.46 -28.98
CA THR A 114 1.14 25.62 -27.93
C THR A 114 1.98 26.51 -27.01
N ASP A 115 1.76 26.40 -25.70
CA ASP A 115 2.56 27.09 -24.69
C ASP A 115 3.85 26.28 -24.46
N ALA A 116 5.01 26.91 -24.74
CA ALA A 116 6.32 26.30 -24.60
C ALA A 116 6.62 25.83 -23.17
N THR A 117 5.98 26.43 -22.16
CA THR A 117 6.15 26.04 -20.76
C THR A 117 5.21 24.91 -20.34
N LYS A 118 4.22 24.54 -21.18
CA LYS A 118 3.17 23.56 -20.87
C LYS A 118 2.97 22.58 -22.03
N LEU A 119 4.08 22.03 -22.52
CA LEU A 119 4.05 21.06 -23.62
C LEU A 119 3.29 19.77 -23.27
N ASN A 120 3.31 19.36 -21.99
CA ASN A 120 2.61 18.16 -21.49
C ASN A 120 2.90 16.88 -22.29
N ILE A 121 4.17 16.68 -22.66
CA ILE A 121 4.63 15.48 -23.35
C ILE A 121 4.86 14.37 -22.31
N SER A 122 4.02 13.35 -22.37
CA SER A 122 4.10 12.18 -21.47
C SER A 122 4.78 10.97 -22.10
N LYS A 123 4.93 10.96 -23.42
CA LYS A 123 5.62 9.88 -24.15
C LYS A 123 6.52 10.49 -25.22
N MET A 124 7.80 10.13 -25.17
CA MET A 124 8.82 10.57 -26.12
C MET A 124 9.94 9.53 -26.17
N PHE A 125 10.51 9.35 -27.36
CA PHE A 125 11.72 8.58 -27.58
C PHE A 125 12.58 9.21 -28.67
N PHE A 126 13.89 8.99 -28.59
CA PHE A 126 14.85 9.44 -29.59
C PHE A 126 14.99 8.40 -30.71
N ASN A 127 15.32 8.84 -31.92
CA ASN A 127 15.82 7.95 -32.95
C ASN A 127 17.27 7.49 -32.62
N ALA A 128 17.80 6.53 -33.40
CA ALA A 128 19.06 5.86 -33.09
C ALA A 128 20.28 6.80 -32.96
N ASP A 129 20.37 7.84 -33.80
CA ASP A 129 21.44 8.85 -33.78
C ASP A 129 21.11 10.05 -32.87
N LYS A 130 19.94 10.07 -32.24
CA LYS A 130 19.42 11.14 -31.38
C LYS A 130 19.28 12.50 -32.09
N SER A 131 19.22 12.51 -33.42
CA SER A 131 18.99 13.75 -34.20
C SER A 131 17.52 14.16 -34.25
N ALA A 132 16.61 13.27 -33.86
CA ALA A 132 15.17 13.52 -33.82
C ALA A 132 14.49 12.86 -32.62
N ILE A 133 13.35 13.42 -32.23
CA ILE A 133 12.44 12.83 -31.24
C ILE A 133 11.09 12.51 -31.87
N THR A 134 10.47 11.42 -31.42
CA THR A 134 9.07 11.13 -31.67
C THR A 134 8.33 11.22 -30.34
N PHE A 135 7.22 11.95 -30.31
CA PHE A 135 6.47 12.20 -29.08
C PHE A 135 4.97 12.28 -29.31
N LYS A 136 4.21 11.99 -28.26
CA LYS A 136 2.75 12.09 -28.28
C LYS A 136 2.32 13.42 -27.68
N LYS A 137 1.55 14.20 -28.46
CA LYS A 137 0.86 15.41 -27.99
C LYS A 137 -0.63 15.23 -28.16
N ASP A 138 -1.35 15.29 -27.04
CA ASP A 138 -2.78 14.99 -26.96
C ASP A 138 -3.07 13.58 -27.50
N THR A 139 -3.66 13.48 -28.70
CA THR A 139 -3.96 12.22 -29.38
C THR A 139 -3.04 11.94 -30.58
N THR A 140 -2.16 12.88 -30.94
CA THR A 140 -1.40 12.85 -32.19
C THR A 140 0.08 12.56 -31.92
N TRP A 141 0.68 11.71 -32.75
CA TRP A 141 2.11 11.47 -32.76
C TRP A 141 2.81 12.40 -33.73
N LEU A 142 3.87 13.04 -33.24
CA LEU A 142 4.68 14.01 -33.97
C LEU A 142 6.14 13.59 -33.89
N GLN A 143 6.88 13.85 -34.97
CA GLN A 143 8.32 13.72 -35.01
C GLN A 143 8.94 15.11 -35.17
N CYS A 144 10.00 15.41 -34.45
CA CYS A 144 10.74 16.66 -34.55
C CYS A 144 12.22 16.38 -34.83
N ASN A 145 12.76 17.00 -35.88
CA ASN A 145 14.22 17.07 -36.08
C ASN A 145 14.81 18.11 -35.11
N LEU A 146 15.74 17.70 -34.25
CA LEU A 146 16.27 18.55 -33.17
C LEU A 146 17.23 19.66 -33.64
N SER A 147 17.69 19.65 -34.89
CA SER A 147 18.53 20.72 -35.44
C SER A 147 17.70 21.80 -36.14
N THR A 148 16.74 21.39 -36.98
CA THR A 148 15.89 22.30 -37.75
C THR A 148 14.62 22.71 -37.01
N TYR A 149 14.17 21.90 -36.05
CA TYR A 149 12.86 21.99 -35.39
C TYR A 149 11.68 21.88 -36.34
N GLN A 150 11.89 21.23 -37.50
CA GLN A 150 10.81 20.80 -38.36
C GLN A 150 10.02 19.68 -37.67
N VAL A 151 8.73 19.91 -37.47
CA VAL A 151 7.81 18.96 -36.87
C VAL A 151 6.89 18.41 -37.96
N THR A 152 6.70 17.10 -37.98
CA THR A 152 5.78 16.42 -38.91
C THR A 152 4.92 15.41 -38.14
N LYS A 153 3.72 15.12 -38.65
CA LYS A 153 2.95 13.98 -38.16
C LYS A 153 3.65 12.68 -38.56
N THR A 154 3.65 11.72 -37.65
CA THR A 154 4.19 10.40 -37.90
C THR A 154 3.21 9.31 -37.47
N THR A 155 3.26 8.19 -38.19
CA THR A 155 2.60 6.94 -37.79
C THR A 155 3.61 5.92 -37.25
N ASP A 156 4.90 6.22 -37.38
CA ASP A 156 5.97 5.43 -36.78
C ASP A 156 6.02 5.70 -35.27
N THR A 157 5.36 4.80 -34.55
CA THR A 157 5.14 4.88 -33.09
C THR A 157 5.71 3.66 -32.38
N LEU A 158 6.41 2.80 -33.13
CA LEU A 158 6.95 1.55 -32.63
C LEU A 158 8.20 1.85 -31.81
N HIS A 159 8.01 1.97 -30.51
CA HIS A 159 9.09 2.03 -29.54
C HIS A 159 8.72 1.22 -28.31
N ASP A 160 9.66 0.38 -27.88
CA ASP A 160 9.50 -0.39 -26.65
C ASP A 160 9.70 0.55 -25.46
N PHE A 161 8.59 0.99 -24.87
CA PHE A 161 8.63 1.76 -23.63
C PHE A 161 8.98 0.84 -22.48
N TYR A 162 10.15 1.06 -21.89
CA TYR A 162 10.52 0.43 -20.64
C TYR A 162 9.77 1.09 -19.47
N ASP A 163 9.02 0.29 -18.71
CA ASP A 163 8.34 0.71 -17.51
C ASP A 163 9.29 0.55 -16.31
N ASN A 164 9.79 1.68 -15.83
CA ASN A 164 10.82 1.73 -14.81
C ASN A 164 10.28 1.57 -13.37
N GLU A 165 8.95 1.52 -13.20
CA GLU A 165 8.30 1.30 -11.91
C GLU A 165 7.95 -0.18 -11.69
N LYS A 166 7.99 -0.99 -12.76
CA LYS A 166 7.73 -2.42 -12.65
C LYS A 166 8.95 -3.14 -12.06
N PRO A 167 8.74 -4.08 -11.10
CA PRO A 167 9.80 -4.99 -10.72
C PRO A 167 10.26 -5.77 -11.95
N LEU A 168 11.55 -6.08 -12.03
CA LEU A 168 12.11 -6.79 -13.20
C LEU A 168 11.44 -8.15 -13.44
N GLN A 169 11.02 -8.78 -12.35
CA GLN A 169 10.27 -10.03 -12.40
C GLN A 169 8.84 -9.74 -12.00
N SER A 170 7.96 -9.71 -12.99
CA SER A 170 6.53 -9.68 -12.74
C SER A 170 6.12 -10.92 -11.94
N ARG A 171 5.33 -10.71 -10.90
CA ARG A 171 4.68 -11.80 -10.20
C ARG A 171 3.35 -12.07 -10.86
N THR A 172 3.10 -13.33 -11.20
CA THR A 172 1.73 -13.81 -11.34
C THR A 172 1.14 -13.92 -9.95
N TYR A 173 -0.11 -13.49 -9.76
CA TYR A 173 -0.77 -13.76 -8.49
C TYR A 173 -1.03 -15.26 -8.43
N ARG A 174 -0.75 -15.89 -7.28
CA ARG A 174 -0.91 -17.34 -7.08
C ARG A 174 -2.33 -17.85 -7.33
N TRP A 175 -3.30 -16.93 -7.31
CA TRP A 175 -4.73 -17.18 -7.45
C TRP A 175 -5.30 -16.69 -8.78
N GLU A 176 -4.46 -16.18 -9.68
CA GLU A 176 -4.86 -15.95 -11.06
C GLU A 176 -5.15 -17.28 -11.75
N SER A 177 -6.11 -17.28 -12.67
CA SER A 177 -6.40 -18.45 -13.48
C SER A 177 -5.15 -18.84 -14.28
N VAL A 178 -4.62 -20.01 -13.99
CA VAL A 178 -3.50 -20.58 -14.74
C VAL A 178 -3.99 -21.00 -16.12
N GLN A 179 -3.25 -20.66 -17.16
CA GLN A 179 -3.51 -21.22 -18.49
C GLN A 179 -3.19 -22.73 -18.44
N ARG A 180 -4.23 -23.54 -18.62
CA ARG A 180 -4.12 -25.00 -18.68
C ARG A 180 -4.27 -25.45 -20.12
N ASP A 181 -3.24 -26.12 -20.64
CA ASP A 181 -3.29 -26.64 -22.01
C ASP A 181 -4.11 -27.92 -22.06
N SER A 182 -5.17 -27.91 -22.86
CA SER A 182 -5.94 -29.11 -23.16
C SER A 182 -5.15 -30.11 -24.00
N ILE A 183 -4.11 -29.66 -24.71
CA ILE A 183 -3.28 -30.47 -25.61
C ILE A 183 -2.06 -31.02 -24.85
N SER A 184 -1.75 -32.30 -25.06
CA SER A 184 -0.58 -32.94 -24.47
C SER A 184 0.74 -32.34 -24.99
N PRO A 185 1.84 -32.36 -24.20
CA PRO A 185 3.14 -31.86 -24.64
C PRO A 185 3.66 -32.45 -25.96
N ASP A 186 3.37 -33.72 -26.22
CA ASP A 186 3.71 -34.40 -27.49
C ASP A 186 2.76 -34.07 -28.65
N LYS A 187 1.73 -33.26 -28.41
CA LYS A 187 0.68 -32.81 -29.35
C LYS A 187 -0.15 -33.94 -29.96
N LYS A 188 -0.20 -35.11 -29.33
CA LYS A 188 -0.98 -36.26 -29.81
C LYS A 188 -2.35 -36.39 -29.19
N TRP A 189 -2.59 -35.76 -28.04
CA TRP A 189 -3.81 -35.94 -27.27
C TRP A 189 -4.42 -34.61 -26.87
N ALA A 190 -5.75 -34.57 -26.77
CA ALA A 190 -6.50 -33.46 -26.18
C ALA A 190 -7.40 -33.97 -25.06
N ALA A 191 -7.27 -33.42 -23.86
CA ALA A 191 -8.10 -33.69 -22.69
C ALA A 191 -9.19 -32.62 -22.55
N TYR A 192 -10.43 -33.02 -22.34
CA TYR A 192 -11.57 -32.10 -22.22
C TYR A 192 -12.72 -32.74 -21.45
N ALA A 193 -13.59 -31.89 -20.92
CA ALA A 193 -14.81 -32.31 -20.24
C ALA A 193 -15.96 -32.49 -21.25
N LYS A 194 -16.72 -33.59 -21.14
CA LYS A 194 -17.96 -33.83 -21.88
C LYS A 194 -18.96 -34.52 -20.96
N GLY A 195 -20.12 -33.90 -20.74
CA GLY A 195 -21.14 -34.40 -19.80
C GLY A 195 -20.60 -34.57 -18.37
N GLY A 196 -19.75 -33.65 -17.90
CA GLY A 196 -19.13 -33.72 -16.59
C GLY A 196 -17.98 -34.73 -16.44
N ASN A 197 -17.61 -35.46 -17.50
CA ASN A 197 -16.59 -36.48 -17.46
C ASN A 197 -15.36 -36.12 -18.30
N LEU A 198 -14.19 -36.64 -17.92
CA LEU A 198 -12.95 -36.50 -18.68
C LEU A 198 -12.96 -37.42 -19.90
N PHE A 199 -12.73 -36.82 -21.07
CA PHE A 199 -12.46 -37.49 -22.33
C PHE A 199 -11.07 -37.12 -22.82
N VAL A 200 -10.43 -38.07 -23.48
CA VAL A 200 -9.17 -37.85 -24.20
C VAL A 200 -9.38 -38.20 -25.67
N LYS A 201 -8.99 -37.29 -26.55
CA LYS A 201 -9.11 -37.41 -28.00
C LYS A 201 -7.73 -37.46 -28.64
N GLU A 202 -7.53 -38.41 -29.55
CA GLU A 202 -6.33 -38.45 -30.38
C GLU A 202 -6.38 -37.36 -31.46
N ILE A 203 -5.33 -36.53 -31.52
CA ILE A 203 -5.18 -35.46 -32.50
C ILE A 203 -4.78 -36.10 -33.84
N GLY A 204 -5.61 -35.90 -34.86
CA GLY A 204 -5.46 -36.49 -36.19
C GLY A 204 -6.58 -37.47 -36.52
N SER A 205 -6.67 -38.60 -35.82
CA SER A 205 -7.73 -39.60 -36.04
C SER A 205 -9.10 -39.14 -35.53
N GLY A 206 -9.10 -38.29 -34.50
CA GLY A 206 -10.31 -37.82 -33.83
C GLY A 206 -10.97 -38.84 -32.91
N LYS A 207 -10.35 -40.01 -32.70
CA LYS A 207 -10.87 -41.06 -31.83
C LYS A 207 -10.92 -40.58 -30.38
N GLU A 208 -12.09 -40.69 -29.76
CA GLU A 208 -12.34 -40.29 -28.37
C GLU A 208 -12.31 -41.50 -27.44
N SER A 209 -11.77 -41.32 -26.23
CA SER A 209 -11.80 -42.29 -25.13
C SER A 209 -12.30 -41.61 -23.86
N GLN A 210 -13.39 -42.14 -23.29
CA GLN A 210 -13.88 -41.72 -21.98
C GLN A 210 -12.97 -42.30 -20.87
N ILE A 211 -12.55 -41.45 -19.93
CA ILE A 211 -11.66 -41.81 -18.83
C ILE A 211 -12.43 -41.93 -17.50
N THR A 212 -13.39 -41.03 -17.24
CA THR A 212 -14.24 -41.08 -16.05
C THR A 212 -15.71 -41.34 -16.42
N GLN A 213 -16.47 -41.91 -15.50
CA GLN A 213 -17.91 -42.20 -15.70
C GLN A 213 -18.80 -41.66 -14.57
N ASP A 214 -18.20 -41.15 -13.49
CA ASP A 214 -18.89 -40.73 -12.27
C ASP A 214 -19.02 -39.21 -12.10
N GLY A 215 -18.53 -38.42 -13.07
CA GLY A 215 -18.76 -36.98 -13.10
C GLY A 215 -20.16 -36.63 -13.61
N THR A 216 -20.70 -35.51 -13.15
CA THR A 216 -22.02 -34.99 -13.54
C THR A 216 -21.94 -33.51 -13.92
N LEU A 217 -23.03 -32.88 -14.36
CA LEU A 217 -23.05 -31.43 -14.60
C LEU A 217 -22.96 -30.63 -13.29
N ASP A 218 -23.49 -31.17 -12.20
CA ASP A 218 -23.42 -30.55 -10.87
C ASP A 218 -22.06 -30.77 -10.20
N HIS A 219 -21.42 -31.92 -10.47
CA HIS A 219 -20.08 -32.24 -10.01
C HIS A 219 -19.17 -32.69 -11.16
N PRO A 220 -18.70 -31.74 -12.01
CA PRO A 220 -17.93 -32.08 -13.19
C PRO A 220 -16.45 -32.34 -12.87
N TYR A 221 -15.82 -33.17 -13.69
CA TYR A 221 -14.37 -33.17 -13.82
C TYR A 221 -13.90 -31.99 -14.67
N GLY A 222 -12.85 -31.30 -14.23
CA GLY A 222 -12.27 -30.16 -14.93
C GLY A 222 -10.85 -29.81 -14.48
N GLU A 223 -10.40 -28.62 -14.90
CA GLU A 223 -9.09 -28.06 -14.56
C GLU A 223 -7.91 -29.00 -14.90
N PHE A 224 -7.94 -29.54 -16.12
CA PHE A 224 -7.00 -30.57 -16.56
C PHE A 224 -5.60 -30.01 -16.86
N SER A 225 -4.56 -30.72 -16.44
CA SER A 225 -3.16 -30.41 -16.77
C SER A 225 -2.39 -31.68 -17.08
N TRP A 226 -1.62 -31.67 -18.17
CA TRP A 226 -0.85 -32.82 -18.62
C TRP A 226 0.48 -32.99 -17.89
N SER A 227 0.91 -34.24 -17.70
CA SER A 227 2.29 -34.55 -17.33
C SER A 227 3.26 -34.25 -18.47
N PRO A 228 4.54 -33.91 -18.19
CA PRO A 228 5.53 -33.57 -19.21
C PRO A 228 5.76 -34.67 -20.25
N ASP A 229 5.56 -35.94 -19.86
CA ASP A 229 5.70 -37.11 -20.73
C ASP A 229 4.40 -37.49 -21.46
N SER A 230 3.33 -36.70 -21.35
CA SER A 230 2.03 -36.91 -21.99
C SER A 230 1.30 -38.20 -21.58
N LYS A 231 1.69 -38.85 -20.46
CA LYS A 231 1.10 -40.12 -20.02
C LYS A 231 -0.01 -39.97 -18.99
N ASN A 232 0.00 -38.89 -18.23
CA ASN A 232 -0.96 -38.65 -17.16
C ASN A 232 -1.61 -37.27 -17.31
N VAL A 233 -2.84 -37.16 -16.81
CA VAL A 233 -3.57 -35.91 -16.67
C VAL A 233 -3.90 -35.71 -15.19
N ILE A 234 -3.54 -34.57 -14.64
CA ILE A 234 -4.07 -34.08 -13.35
C ILE A 234 -5.43 -33.47 -13.65
N GLY A 235 -6.43 -33.74 -12.83
CA GLY A 235 -7.73 -33.08 -12.93
C GLY A 235 -8.48 -33.15 -11.61
N TYR A 236 -9.56 -32.39 -11.51
CA TYR A 236 -10.27 -32.21 -10.25
C TYR A 236 -11.74 -32.59 -10.43
N LEU A 237 -12.30 -33.30 -9.44
CA LEU A 237 -13.74 -33.37 -9.27
C LEU A 237 -14.17 -32.09 -8.56
N ILE A 238 -14.98 -31.29 -9.23
CA ILE A 238 -15.33 -29.93 -8.80
C ILE A 238 -16.72 -29.97 -8.15
N ASP A 239 -16.87 -29.30 -7.02
CA ASP A 239 -18.15 -28.96 -6.39
C ASP A 239 -18.36 -27.44 -6.52
N PRO A 240 -18.99 -26.96 -7.61
CA PRO A 240 -19.14 -25.54 -7.89
C PRO A 240 -20.05 -24.86 -6.87
N LYS A 241 -19.59 -23.72 -6.35
CA LYS A 241 -20.41 -22.80 -5.55
C LYS A 241 -20.54 -21.49 -6.28
N LYS A 242 -21.77 -20.96 -6.31
CA LYS A 242 -22.05 -19.65 -6.87
C LYS A 242 -21.91 -18.60 -5.77
N SER A 243 -21.10 -17.58 -6.02
CA SER A 243 -20.98 -16.42 -5.14
C SER A 243 -22.33 -15.71 -5.00
N LYS A 244 -22.58 -15.18 -3.81
CA LYS A 244 -23.81 -14.43 -3.51
C LYS A 244 -23.67 -13.00 -4.02
N GLU A 245 -24.81 -12.37 -4.30
CA GLU A 245 -24.85 -10.96 -4.72
C GLU A 245 -25.07 -10.02 -3.54
N VAL A 246 -24.41 -8.87 -3.57
CA VAL A 246 -24.80 -7.68 -2.80
C VAL A 246 -25.44 -6.65 -3.72
N TYR A 247 -26.36 -5.84 -3.18
CA TYR A 247 -27.18 -4.93 -3.96
C TYR A 247 -27.01 -3.47 -3.53
N PHE A 248 -27.09 -2.55 -4.50
CA PHE A 248 -27.12 -1.12 -4.23
C PHE A 248 -27.97 -0.38 -5.28
N VAL A 249 -28.42 0.82 -4.95
CA VAL A 249 -29.26 1.64 -5.83
C VAL A 249 -28.51 2.90 -6.22
N LEU A 250 -28.37 3.15 -7.53
CA LEU A 250 -27.91 4.44 -8.04
C LEU A 250 -29.10 5.40 -8.13
N SER A 251 -29.12 6.45 -7.31
CA SER A 251 -30.29 7.35 -7.22
C SER A 251 -30.32 8.48 -8.24
N SER A 252 -29.17 8.88 -8.79
CA SER A 252 -29.04 10.08 -9.63
C SER A 252 -28.26 9.83 -10.93
N VAL A 253 -28.70 8.84 -11.72
CA VAL A 253 -28.08 8.51 -13.01
C VAL A 253 -28.49 9.55 -14.08
N PRO A 254 -27.54 10.11 -14.86
CA PRO A 254 -27.88 11.05 -15.93
C PRO A 254 -28.87 10.47 -16.94
N GLY A 255 -29.87 11.26 -17.33
CA GLY A 255 -30.87 10.90 -18.35
C GLY A 255 -32.09 10.14 -17.83
N THR A 256 -32.23 9.91 -16.52
CA THR A 256 -33.41 9.30 -15.91
C THR A 256 -33.76 9.93 -14.56
N THR A 257 -35.03 9.88 -14.16
CA THR A 257 -35.51 10.25 -12.81
C THR A 257 -35.76 9.03 -11.92
N ARG A 258 -35.51 7.82 -12.43
CA ARG A 258 -35.69 6.55 -11.72
C ARG A 258 -34.34 6.05 -11.22
N GLY A 259 -34.30 5.56 -9.98
CA GLY A 259 -33.14 4.84 -9.46
C GLY A 259 -32.89 3.53 -10.20
N GLN A 260 -31.64 3.08 -10.22
CA GLN A 260 -31.24 1.81 -10.84
C GLN A 260 -30.69 0.84 -9.80
N LEU A 261 -31.31 -0.34 -9.69
CA LEU A 261 -30.74 -1.45 -8.93
C LEU A 261 -29.50 -2.00 -9.65
N LYS A 262 -28.41 -2.15 -8.91
CA LYS A 262 -27.18 -2.79 -9.34
C LYS A 262 -26.82 -3.90 -8.35
N SER A 263 -26.12 -4.91 -8.85
CA SER A 263 -25.57 -5.99 -8.06
C SER A 263 -24.16 -6.34 -8.53
N HIS A 264 -23.42 -7.03 -7.68
CA HIS A 264 -22.20 -7.75 -8.04
C HIS A 264 -22.00 -8.93 -7.08
N GLU A 265 -21.23 -9.93 -7.53
CA GLU A 265 -20.82 -11.06 -6.68
C GLU A 265 -19.85 -10.57 -5.60
N TYR A 266 -20.07 -11.02 -4.37
CA TYR A 266 -19.31 -10.57 -3.21
C TYR A 266 -19.36 -11.62 -2.10
N ASP A 267 -18.27 -12.36 -1.93
CA ASP A 267 -18.18 -13.37 -0.87
C ASP A 267 -17.98 -12.72 0.51
N GLN A 268 -18.85 -13.05 1.45
CA GLN A 268 -18.77 -12.63 2.84
C GLN A 268 -18.12 -13.74 3.71
N PRO A 269 -17.51 -13.40 4.86
CA PRO A 269 -16.99 -14.41 5.78
C PRO A 269 -18.02 -15.49 6.10
N GLY A 270 -17.59 -16.74 6.00
CA GLY A 270 -18.45 -17.91 6.18
C GLY A 270 -19.11 -18.44 4.90
N ASP A 271 -19.12 -17.69 3.79
CA ASP A 271 -19.66 -18.21 2.52
C ASP A 271 -18.87 -19.41 2.00
N GLU A 272 -19.54 -20.32 1.29
CA GLU A 272 -18.92 -21.51 0.73
C GLU A 272 -18.19 -21.19 -0.58
N PHE A 273 -17.02 -21.80 -0.79
CA PHE A 273 -16.28 -21.73 -2.05
C PHE A 273 -16.44 -23.00 -2.86
N THR A 274 -16.24 -22.87 -4.18
CA THR A 274 -16.05 -24.02 -5.06
C THR A 274 -14.92 -24.88 -4.51
N SER A 275 -15.16 -26.19 -4.40
CA SER A 275 -14.16 -27.13 -3.89
C SER A 275 -13.69 -28.13 -4.94
N TYR A 276 -12.46 -28.61 -4.78
CA TYR A 276 -11.73 -29.40 -5.76
C TYR A 276 -11.13 -30.63 -5.08
N ILE A 277 -11.44 -31.82 -5.60
CA ILE A 277 -10.82 -33.08 -5.17
C ILE A 277 -9.86 -33.53 -6.27
N PRO A 278 -8.54 -33.52 -6.06
CA PRO A 278 -7.58 -33.86 -7.10
C PRO A 278 -7.50 -35.35 -7.39
N TYR A 279 -7.37 -35.64 -8.67
CA TYR A 279 -7.16 -36.96 -9.24
C TYR A 279 -6.04 -36.94 -10.28
N ILE A 280 -5.44 -38.10 -10.47
CA ILE A 280 -4.44 -38.38 -11.50
C ILE A 280 -5.02 -39.47 -12.39
N PHE A 281 -5.05 -39.19 -13.68
CA PHE A 281 -5.60 -40.07 -14.70
C PHE A 281 -4.48 -40.57 -15.60
N SER A 282 -4.24 -41.87 -15.62
CA SER A 282 -3.29 -42.47 -16.56
C SER A 282 -4.01 -42.80 -17.86
N ILE A 283 -3.47 -42.33 -18.98
CA ILE A 283 -4.16 -42.44 -20.28
C ILE A 283 -4.03 -43.85 -20.86
N ALA A 284 -2.87 -44.49 -20.68
CA ALA A 284 -2.57 -45.79 -21.28
C ALA A 284 -3.43 -46.92 -20.71
N ASP A 285 -3.65 -46.94 -19.39
CA ASP A 285 -4.37 -48.00 -18.69
C ASP A 285 -5.71 -47.54 -18.09
N LYS A 286 -6.11 -46.28 -18.33
CA LYS A 286 -7.35 -45.66 -17.85
C LYS A 286 -7.52 -45.73 -16.33
N ARG A 287 -6.41 -45.78 -15.57
CA ARG A 287 -6.47 -45.71 -14.11
C ARG A 287 -6.80 -44.30 -13.62
N LYS A 288 -7.62 -44.25 -12.57
CA LYS A 288 -7.99 -43.07 -11.80
C LYS A 288 -7.43 -43.22 -10.38
N ILE A 289 -6.54 -42.31 -9.99
CA ILE A 289 -5.87 -42.31 -8.70
C ILE A 289 -6.28 -41.05 -7.95
N LYS A 290 -6.88 -41.20 -6.77
CA LYS A 290 -7.17 -40.06 -5.89
C LYS A 290 -5.89 -39.61 -5.21
N VAL A 291 -5.63 -38.30 -5.19
CA VAL A 291 -4.51 -37.75 -4.42
C VAL A 291 -4.86 -37.76 -2.93
N ASP A 292 -3.92 -38.20 -2.09
CA ASP A 292 -4.09 -38.37 -0.65
C ASP A 292 -4.01 -37.03 0.11
N ILE A 293 -5.05 -36.22 -0.08
CA ILE A 293 -5.28 -34.93 0.59
C ILE A 293 -6.79 -34.67 0.76
N ASP A 294 -7.13 -33.83 1.73
CA ASP A 294 -8.48 -33.29 1.89
C ASP A 294 -8.85 -32.36 0.75
N LYS A 295 -10.14 -32.22 0.45
CA LYS A 295 -10.62 -31.29 -0.59
C LYS A 295 -9.97 -29.91 -0.47
N ILE A 296 -9.70 -29.29 -1.62
CA ILE A 296 -9.22 -27.91 -1.72
C ILE A 296 -10.46 -27.04 -1.84
N ASP A 297 -10.77 -26.25 -0.83
CA ASP A 297 -11.99 -25.43 -0.74
C ASP A 297 -11.68 -23.94 -0.56
N PHE A 298 -10.48 -23.55 -0.99
CA PHE A 298 -10.02 -22.17 -0.96
C PHE A 298 -9.03 -21.93 -2.11
N PHE A 299 -9.17 -20.79 -2.78
CA PHE A 299 -8.34 -20.35 -3.92
C PHE A 299 -8.29 -21.24 -5.18
N GLY A 300 -9.33 -22.03 -5.44
CA GLY A 300 -9.45 -22.69 -6.73
C GLY A 300 -8.58 -23.94 -6.89
N ALA A 301 -8.52 -24.45 -8.13
CA ALA A 301 -7.56 -25.48 -8.50
C ALA A 301 -6.14 -24.87 -8.59
N PRO A 302 -5.14 -25.41 -7.88
CA PRO A 302 -3.80 -24.83 -7.86
C PRO A 302 -3.01 -25.10 -9.15
N GLU A 303 -1.94 -24.35 -9.35
CA GLU A 303 -0.93 -24.61 -10.37
C GLU A 303 -0.10 -25.86 -9.99
N ALA A 304 0.13 -26.73 -10.96
CA ALA A 304 1.03 -27.88 -10.79
C ALA A 304 2.43 -27.55 -11.35
N HIS A 305 3.43 -27.62 -10.49
CA HIS A 305 4.84 -27.44 -10.86
C HIS A 305 5.53 -28.80 -10.94
N TRP A 306 5.82 -29.25 -12.16
CA TRP A 306 6.48 -30.54 -12.37
C TRP A 306 7.97 -30.49 -12.02
N ARG A 307 8.47 -31.57 -11.39
CA ARG A 307 9.91 -31.71 -11.12
C ARG A 307 10.68 -31.80 -12.44
N LYS A 308 11.70 -30.96 -12.61
CA LYS A 308 12.55 -31.02 -13.80
C LYS A 308 13.19 -32.39 -13.96
N GLY A 309 13.11 -32.95 -15.17
CA GLY A 309 13.65 -34.27 -15.49
C GLY A 309 12.84 -35.46 -14.93
N SER A 310 11.69 -35.24 -14.28
CA SER A 310 10.87 -36.31 -13.74
C SER A 310 9.37 -36.03 -13.89
N SER A 311 8.65 -36.89 -14.62
CA SER A 311 7.19 -36.87 -14.67
C SER A 311 6.53 -37.65 -13.53
N ARG A 312 7.30 -38.05 -12.50
CA ARG A 312 6.78 -38.78 -11.34
C ARG A 312 6.23 -37.86 -10.24
N TYR A 313 6.80 -36.68 -10.09
CA TYR A 313 6.47 -35.78 -9.00
C TYR A 313 6.08 -34.40 -9.54
N TYR A 314 5.01 -33.85 -8.99
CA TYR A 314 4.68 -32.44 -9.11
C TYR A 314 4.43 -31.85 -7.73
N THR A 315 4.66 -30.55 -7.59
CA THR A 315 4.30 -29.78 -6.41
C THR A 315 3.18 -28.81 -6.71
N TYR A 316 2.43 -28.43 -5.69
CA TYR A 316 1.48 -27.32 -5.76
C TYR A 316 1.41 -26.60 -4.41
N GLU A 317 0.92 -25.37 -4.44
CA GLU A 317 0.80 -24.55 -3.25
C GLU A 317 -0.61 -24.58 -2.67
N ARG A 318 -0.72 -24.60 -1.34
CA ARG A 318 -2.01 -24.61 -0.64
C ARG A 318 -1.97 -23.69 0.58
N VAL A 319 -2.93 -22.78 0.64
CA VAL A 319 -3.29 -22.04 1.86
C VAL A 319 -4.58 -22.62 2.40
N ASP A 320 -4.62 -22.90 3.70
CA ASP A 320 -5.87 -23.31 4.34
C ASP A 320 -6.73 -22.09 4.65
N ARG A 321 -8.05 -22.22 4.45
CA ARG A 321 -9.02 -21.18 4.80
C ARG A 321 -8.86 -20.77 6.27
N GLY A 322 -8.87 -19.47 6.54
CA GLY A 322 -8.50 -18.91 7.85
C GLY A 322 -7.01 -18.60 7.99
N HIS A 323 -6.20 -18.87 6.95
CA HIS A 323 -4.85 -18.34 6.77
C HIS A 323 -3.84 -18.76 7.84
N GLN A 324 -4.04 -19.89 8.52
CA GLN A 324 -3.14 -20.32 9.60
C GLN A 324 -2.08 -21.33 9.15
N ARG A 325 -2.15 -21.78 7.89
CA ARG A 325 -1.26 -22.79 7.33
C ARG A 325 -1.02 -22.56 5.85
N PHE A 326 0.25 -22.61 5.45
CA PHE A 326 0.71 -22.57 4.06
C PHE A 326 1.59 -23.77 3.78
N ARG A 327 1.40 -24.40 2.63
CA ARG A 327 2.13 -25.60 2.23
C ARG A 327 2.58 -25.55 0.77
N VAL A 328 3.75 -26.11 0.52
CA VAL A 328 4.14 -26.63 -0.79
C VAL A 328 4.06 -28.15 -0.70
N ILE A 329 3.10 -28.74 -1.42
CA ILE A 329 2.77 -30.17 -1.33
C ILE A 329 3.28 -30.87 -2.57
N GLU A 330 4.12 -31.88 -2.39
CA GLU A 330 4.56 -32.81 -3.42
C GLU A 330 3.58 -33.98 -3.54
N VAL A 331 3.31 -34.43 -4.76
CA VAL A 331 2.46 -35.58 -5.07
C VAL A 331 3.24 -36.59 -5.92
N ASP A 332 3.21 -37.87 -5.54
CA ASP A 332 3.69 -38.97 -6.37
C ASP A 332 2.57 -39.44 -7.31
N VAL A 333 2.77 -39.30 -8.62
CA VAL A 333 1.75 -39.61 -9.62
C VAL A 333 1.42 -41.10 -9.74
N THR A 334 2.29 -41.97 -9.22
CA THR A 334 2.14 -43.42 -9.38
C THR A 334 1.11 -44.01 -8.42
N ASN A 335 0.88 -43.35 -7.29
CA ASN A 335 0.04 -43.86 -6.21
C ASN A 335 -0.81 -42.78 -5.50
N GLY A 336 -0.60 -41.49 -5.80
CA GLY A 336 -1.36 -40.37 -5.21
C GLY A 336 -0.90 -39.95 -3.81
N THR A 337 0.13 -40.59 -3.24
CA THR A 337 0.66 -40.21 -1.92
C THR A 337 1.29 -38.81 -1.95
N THR A 338 1.22 -38.11 -0.81
CA THR A 338 1.69 -36.72 -0.72
C THR A 338 2.71 -36.51 0.40
N ARG A 339 3.53 -35.47 0.25
CA ARG A 339 4.49 -35.01 1.26
C ARG A 339 4.58 -33.48 1.24
N ASN A 340 4.61 -32.83 2.39
CA ASN A 340 4.86 -31.40 2.46
C ASN A 340 6.37 -31.13 2.33
N ILE A 341 6.75 -30.30 1.35
CA ILE A 341 8.10 -29.74 1.21
C ILE A 341 8.24 -28.52 2.13
N ILE A 342 7.21 -27.68 2.17
CA ILE A 342 7.05 -26.56 3.11
C ILE A 342 5.74 -26.79 3.87
N ASP A 343 5.74 -26.58 5.19
CA ASP A 343 4.55 -26.70 6.06
C ASP A 343 4.56 -25.63 7.16
N GLU A 344 4.38 -24.36 6.78
CA GLU A 344 4.28 -23.25 7.73
C GLU A 344 2.94 -23.31 8.46
N LYS A 345 2.98 -23.24 9.79
CA LYS A 345 1.82 -23.19 10.68
C LYS A 345 2.00 -22.09 11.71
N THR A 346 0.91 -21.41 12.04
CA THR A 346 0.89 -20.39 13.08
C THR A 346 -0.40 -20.43 13.89
N LYS A 347 -0.36 -19.88 15.11
CA LYS A 347 -1.54 -19.75 15.99
C LYS A 347 -2.41 -18.55 15.62
N THR A 348 -1.85 -17.62 14.87
CA THR A 348 -2.48 -16.39 14.38
C THR A 348 -2.81 -16.57 12.91
N PHE A 349 -2.33 -15.69 12.05
CA PHE A 349 -2.41 -15.78 10.60
C PHE A 349 -1.00 -15.82 9.96
N ILE A 350 -0.94 -16.31 8.72
CA ILE A 350 0.10 -16.12 7.72
C ILE A 350 -0.44 -15.08 6.76
N TYR A 351 0.29 -13.98 6.53
CA TYR A 351 -0.21 -12.94 5.63
C TYR A 351 -0.13 -13.40 4.16
N GLU A 352 -1.25 -13.89 3.66
CA GLU A 352 -1.40 -14.55 2.37
C GLU A 352 -0.81 -13.73 1.20
N GLN A 353 -1.22 -12.47 1.05
CA GLN A 353 -0.77 -11.59 -0.05
C GLN A 353 0.75 -11.34 -0.05
N ARG A 354 1.44 -11.66 1.05
CA ARG A 354 2.89 -11.50 1.18
C ARG A 354 3.67 -12.82 1.10
N ILE A 355 3.00 -13.95 0.94
CA ILE A 355 3.64 -15.24 0.67
C ILE A 355 4.34 -15.13 -0.68
N TYR A 356 5.66 -15.30 -0.67
CA TYR A 356 6.48 -15.30 -1.88
C TYR A 356 7.15 -16.66 -2.04
N THR A 357 7.02 -17.24 -3.23
CA THR A 357 7.71 -18.46 -3.64
C THR A 357 8.26 -18.28 -5.06
N ARG A 358 9.50 -18.71 -5.27
CA ARG A 358 10.13 -18.73 -6.59
C ARG A 358 10.83 -20.07 -6.78
N TYR A 359 10.25 -20.91 -7.64
CA TYR A 359 10.82 -22.20 -8.02
C TYR A 359 12.01 -22.00 -8.96
N LEU A 360 13.11 -22.69 -8.65
CA LEU A 360 14.35 -22.75 -9.41
C LEU A 360 14.61 -24.22 -9.75
N PRO A 361 13.87 -24.77 -10.72
CA PRO A 361 13.83 -26.21 -10.99
C PRO A 361 15.16 -26.78 -11.48
N ASP A 362 16.04 -25.93 -12.04
CA ASP A 362 17.38 -26.30 -12.50
C ASP A 362 18.32 -26.69 -11.36
N THR A 363 18.06 -26.18 -10.16
CA THR A 363 18.90 -26.36 -8.98
C THR A 363 18.17 -27.02 -7.82
N HIS A 364 16.91 -27.43 -8.00
CA HIS A 364 16.08 -28.03 -6.95
C HIS A 364 15.87 -27.12 -5.75
N GLU A 365 15.64 -25.83 -6.01
CA GLU A 365 15.55 -24.79 -4.99
C GLU A 365 14.24 -24.00 -5.10
N ILE A 366 13.70 -23.57 -3.96
CA ILE A 366 12.60 -22.62 -3.83
C ILE A 366 13.10 -21.47 -2.96
N VAL A 367 13.08 -20.25 -3.50
CA VAL A 367 13.23 -19.04 -2.67
C VAL A 367 11.87 -18.76 -2.05
N TRP A 368 11.78 -18.74 -0.72
CA TRP A 368 10.55 -18.59 0.04
C TRP A 368 10.67 -17.44 1.04
N ILE A 369 9.61 -16.66 1.24
CA ILE A 369 9.55 -15.64 2.30
C ILE A 369 8.45 -16.00 3.29
N THR A 370 8.81 -15.94 4.56
CA THR A 370 7.95 -16.28 5.69
C THR A 370 8.28 -15.42 6.91
N GLU A 371 7.36 -15.39 7.86
CA GLU A 371 7.52 -14.74 9.17
C GLU A 371 7.81 -15.75 10.29
N GLN A 372 8.18 -17.01 9.94
CA GLN A 372 8.27 -18.12 10.90
C GLN A 372 9.30 -17.93 12.02
N ASP A 373 10.34 -17.08 11.83
CA ASP A 373 11.31 -16.74 12.88
C ASP A 373 10.92 -15.48 13.68
N GLY A 374 9.72 -14.95 13.46
CA GLY A 374 9.21 -13.72 14.07
C GLY A 374 9.44 -12.46 13.23
N TRP A 375 10.17 -12.56 12.12
CA TRP A 375 10.45 -11.47 11.19
C TRP A 375 10.28 -11.95 9.75
N ARG A 376 9.89 -11.06 8.84
CA ARG A 376 9.71 -11.44 7.44
C ARG A 376 11.07 -11.61 6.77
N HIS A 377 11.52 -12.86 6.57
CA HIS A 377 12.86 -13.17 6.04
C HIS A 377 12.83 -14.17 4.88
N ILE A 378 13.93 -14.18 4.11
CA ILE A 378 14.14 -15.05 2.95
C ILE A 378 14.73 -16.37 3.41
N TYR A 379 14.16 -17.45 2.92
CA TYR A 379 14.59 -18.83 3.07
C TYR A 379 14.88 -19.43 1.70
N LEU A 380 15.84 -20.34 1.66
CA LEU A 380 16.11 -21.21 0.51
C LEU A 380 15.74 -22.64 0.90
N VAL A 381 14.79 -23.22 0.17
CA VAL A 381 14.26 -24.56 0.44
C VAL A 381 14.69 -25.50 -0.67
N ASN A 382 15.20 -26.68 -0.33
CA ASN A 382 15.48 -27.71 -1.33
C ASN A 382 14.20 -28.50 -1.65
N ASP A 383 13.74 -28.47 -2.90
CA ASP A 383 12.44 -29.03 -3.29
C ASP A 383 12.38 -30.58 -3.30
N VAL A 384 13.54 -31.25 -3.20
CA VAL A 384 13.64 -32.72 -3.11
C VAL A 384 13.65 -33.19 -1.65
N THR A 385 14.37 -32.50 -0.77
CA THR A 385 14.60 -32.94 0.61
C THR A 385 13.71 -32.23 1.62
N GLY A 386 13.19 -31.04 1.29
CA GLY A 386 12.52 -30.14 2.22
C GLY A 386 13.48 -29.40 3.17
N ALA A 387 14.80 -29.49 2.95
CA ALA A 387 15.77 -28.80 3.80
C ALA A 387 15.68 -27.28 3.60
N GLU A 388 15.50 -26.54 4.70
CA GLU A 388 15.40 -25.08 4.71
C GLU A 388 16.70 -24.44 5.18
N LYS A 389 17.05 -23.30 4.57
CA LYS A 389 18.18 -22.46 4.98
C LYS A 389 17.75 -21.00 5.05
N LEU A 390 17.92 -20.39 6.22
CA LEU A 390 17.72 -18.95 6.41
C LEU A 390 18.79 -18.14 5.68
N ILE A 391 18.38 -17.19 4.83
CA ILE A 391 19.25 -16.34 4.01
C ILE A 391 19.43 -14.96 4.64
N THR A 392 18.34 -14.34 5.11
CA THR A 392 18.36 -13.06 5.81
C THR A 392 18.00 -13.24 7.28
N LYS A 393 18.57 -12.43 8.18
CA LYS A 393 18.32 -12.55 9.62
C LYS A 393 18.53 -11.23 10.36
N GLY A 394 17.84 -11.08 11.48
CA GLY A 394 17.96 -9.93 12.38
C GLY A 394 16.59 -9.29 12.68
N ASP A 395 16.60 -8.26 13.52
CA ASP A 395 15.41 -7.58 14.01
C ASP A 395 14.85 -6.53 13.02
N TRP A 396 14.66 -6.98 11.78
CA TRP A 396 14.22 -6.18 10.64
C TRP A 396 13.46 -7.06 9.64
N ILE A 397 12.75 -6.45 8.70
CA ILE A 397 11.92 -7.18 7.75
C ILE A 397 12.36 -6.98 6.30
N VAL A 398 12.27 -8.05 5.50
CA VAL A 398 12.21 -7.97 4.05
C VAL A 398 10.83 -7.42 3.66
N ARG A 399 10.82 -6.32 2.91
CA ARG A 399 9.62 -5.66 2.40
C ARG A 399 9.12 -6.33 1.14
N ASP A 400 9.98 -6.50 0.14
CA ASP A 400 9.61 -7.17 -1.10
C ASP A 400 10.81 -7.72 -1.89
N ILE A 401 10.59 -8.74 -2.73
CA ILE A 401 11.59 -9.18 -3.72
C ILE A 401 11.42 -8.42 -5.02
N ASP A 402 12.48 -7.76 -5.43
CA ASP A 402 12.57 -7.15 -6.74
C ASP A 402 12.91 -8.20 -7.82
N SER A 403 13.94 -9.02 -7.59
CA SER A 403 14.36 -10.05 -8.54
C SER A 403 15.23 -11.15 -7.92
N VAL A 404 15.18 -12.34 -8.53
CA VAL A 404 16.05 -13.48 -8.22
C VAL A 404 16.88 -13.83 -9.45
N ASP A 405 18.20 -13.62 -9.39
CA ASP A 405 19.14 -14.00 -10.44
C ASP A 405 19.74 -15.37 -10.10
N SER A 406 19.21 -16.42 -10.73
CA SER A 406 19.68 -17.79 -10.52
C SER A 406 21.06 -18.08 -11.09
N LYS A 407 21.52 -17.30 -12.09
CA LYS A 407 22.85 -17.49 -12.71
C LYS A 407 23.93 -16.85 -11.86
N LYS A 408 23.72 -15.62 -11.38
CA LYS A 408 24.65 -14.93 -10.46
C LYS A 408 24.50 -15.40 -9.01
N ARG A 409 23.40 -16.10 -8.71
CA ARG A 409 23.02 -16.52 -7.35
C ARG A 409 22.90 -15.34 -6.38
N GLU A 410 22.15 -14.33 -6.82
CA GLU A 410 21.85 -13.11 -6.07
C GLU A 410 20.34 -12.87 -5.97
N ILE A 411 19.89 -12.40 -4.81
CA ILE A 411 18.50 -11.99 -4.55
C ILE A 411 18.49 -10.49 -4.28
N TRP A 412 17.65 -9.77 -4.99
CA TRP A 412 17.46 -8.32 -4.89
C TRP A 412 16.12 -8.05 -4.21
N PHE A 413 16.14 -7.23 -3.17
CA PHE A 413 14.99 -7.04 -2.31
C PHE A 413 15.00 -5.67 -1.66
N THR A 414 13.85 -5.25 -1.16
CA THR A 414 13.71 -4.11 -0.27
C THR A 414 13.58 -4.59 1.17
N ALA A 415 14.06 -3.80 2.13
CA ALA A 415 13.92 -4.09 3.56
C ALA A 415 13.71 -2.83 4.38
N SER A 416 13.21 -3.01 5.60
CA SER A 416 13.00 -1.93 6.58
C SER A 416 13.49 -2.35 7.96
N GLY A 417 14.10 -1.41 8.68
CA GLY A 417 14.65 -1.62 10.04
C GLY A 417 16.08 -2.17 10.09
N VAL A 418 16.76 -2.32 8.95
CA VAL A 418 18.14 -2.83 8.89
C VAL A 418 19.13 -1.84 9.52
N ASN A 419 18.94 -0.55 9.26
CA ASN A 419 19.82 0.53 9.69
C ASN A 419 19.47 1.03 11.11
N PRO A 420 20.37 0.90 12.10
CA PRO A 420 20.11 1.36 13.46
C PRO A 420 19.95 2.89 13.54
N GLY A 421 19.00 3.35 14.35
CA GLY A 421 18.77 4.79 14.59
C GLY A 421 17.89 5.48 13.54
N GLU A 422 17.36 4.73 12.58
CA GLU A 422 16.40 5.22 11.59
C GLU A 422 14.96 4.82 11.95
N ASP A 423 13.99 5.46 11.30
CA ASP A 423 12.60 5.03 11.37
C ASP A 423 12.50 3.60 10.82
N PRO A 424 11.98 2.61 11.59
CA PRO A 424 12.00 1.21 11.20
C PRO A 424 11.09 0.89 10.00
N TYR A 425 10.36 1.87 9.49
CA TYR A 425 9.54 1.77 8.29
C TYR A 425 10.23 2.30 7.02
N PHE A 426 11.39 2.95 7.12
CA PHE A 426 12.14 3.38 5.95
C PHE A 426 12.50 2.19 5.07
N ILE A 427 12.25 2.33 3.77
CA ILE A 427 12.54 1.33 2.76
C ILE A 427 13.93 1.61 2.20
N HIS A 428 14.80 0.60 2.26
CA HIS A 428 16.09 0.56 1.58
C HIS A 428 16.15 -0.63 0.62
N TYR A 429 17.02 -0.56 -0.38
CA TYR A 429 17.20 -1.55 -1.43
C TYR A 429 18.51 -2.31 -1.24
N TYR A 430 18.43 -3.63 -1.31
CA TYR A 430 19.53 -4.53 -1.03
C TYR A 430 19.69 -5.58 -2.12
N ARG A 431 20.89 -6.15 -2.17
CA ARG A 431 21.13 -7.47 -2.77
C ARG A 431 21.90 -8.38 -1.81
N ILE A 432 21.68 -9.68 -1.89
CA ILE A 432 22.37 -10.68 -1.07
C ILE A 432 22.65 -11.95 -1.88
N GLY A 433 23.73 -12.67 -1.54
CA GLY A 433 23.98 -13.99 -2.10
C GLY A 433 23.00 -15.05 -1.58
N PHE A 434 22.73 -16.09 -2.37
CA PHE A 434 21.91 -17.24 -1.95
C PHE A 434 22.52 -18.02 -0.77
N ASP A 435 23.78 -17.75 -0.43
CA ASP A 435 24.42 -18.32 0.74
C ASP A 435 24.15 -17.54 2.04
N GLY A 436 23.47 -16.38 1.94
CA GLY A 436 23.20 -15.45 3.03
C GLY A 436 24.36 -14.49 3.32
N LYS A 437 25.37 -14.42 2.44
CA LYS A 437 26.55 -13.55 2.61
C LYS A 437 26.55 -12.40 1.62
N ASN A 438 27.47 -11.46 1.86
CA ASN A 438 27.72 -10.29 0.99
C ASN A 438 26.46 -9.46 0.76
N MET A 439 25.65 -9.26 1.81
CA MET A 439 24.54 -8.32 1.73
C MET A 439 25.08 -6.91 1.46
N VAL A 440 24.51 -6.25 0.46
CA VAL A 440 24.91 -4.93 -0.02
C VAL A 440 23.71 -4.00 0.02
N ASP A 441 23.85 -2.88 0.74
CA ASP A 441 22.92 -1.74 0.67
C ASP A 441 23.23 -0.90 -0.58
N LEU A 442 22.22 -0.66 -1.40
CA LEU A 442 22.27 0.19 -2.60
C LEU A 442 21.86 1.62 -2.30
N THR A 443 21.24 1.85 -1.15
CA THR A 443 20.60 3.11 -0.76
C THR A 443 21.01 3.49 0.67
N PRO A 444 22.30 3.72 0.95
CA PRO A 444 22.81 3.87 2.31
C PRO A 444 22.56 5.25 2.93
N ALA A 445 22.00 6.21 2.18
CA ALA A 445 21.62 7.50 2.74
C ALA A 445 20.44 7.31 3.70
N LYS A 446 20.33 8.16 4.72
CA LYS A 446 19.19 8.10 5.63
C LYS A 446 17.93 8.64 4.93
N GLY A 447 16.85 7.87 4.98
CA GLY A 447 15.54 8.29 4.49
C GLY A 447 14.72 7.13 3.95
N ASN A 448 13.52 7.42 3.46
CA ASN A 448 12.70 6.45 2.74
C ASN A 448 13.01 6.52 1.24
N HIS A 449 13.43 5.40 0.65
CA HIS A 449 13.93 5.35 -0.73
C HIS A 449 12.90 4.84 -1.73
N THR A 450 13.05 5.28 -2.98
CA THR A 450 12.42 4.70 -4.16
C THR A 450 13.45 4.64 -5.28
N VAL A 451 13.67 3.44 -5.82
CA VAL A 451 14.68 3.20 -6.84
C VAL A 451 14.05 2.90 -8.20
N SER A 452 14.65 3.44 -9.27
CA SER A 452 14.33 3.13 -10.67
C SER A 452 15.60 2.70 -11.40
N PHE A 453 15.60 1.50 -11.99
CA PHE A 453 16.77 0.94 -12.68
C PHE A 453 16.76 1.20 -14.18
N SER A 454 17.94 1.31 -14.80
CA SER A 454 18.09 1.19 -16.26
C SER A 454 17.63 -0.19 -16.75
N PRO A 455 17.26 -0.36 -18.03
CA PRO A 455 16.76 -1.63 -18.56
C PRO A 455 17.72 -2.82 -18.34
N ASP A 456 19.02 -2.57 -18.36
CA ASP A 456 20.08 -3.55 -18.11
C ASP A 456 20.61 -3.53 -16.66
N ARG A 457 20.06 -2.65 -15.83
CA ARG A 457 20.44 -2.38 -14.43
C ARG A 457 21.88 -2.00 -14.20
N LYS A 458 22.62 -1.52 -15.21
CA LYS A 458 23.94 -0.94 -14.95
C LYS A 458 23.87 0.34 -14.12
N TYR A 459 22.74 1.03 -14.17
CA TYR A 459 22.50 2.28 -13.45
C TYR A 459 21.18 2.25 -12.70
N TYR A 460 21.07 3.09 -11.67
CA TYR A 460 19.82 3.33 -10.97
C TYR A 460 19.71 4.76 -10.50
N LEU A 461 18.47 5.24 -10.44
CA LEU A 461 18.09 6.46 -9.77
C LEU A 461 17.56 6.12 -8.39
N ASP A 462 18.09 6.77 -7.37
CA ASP A 462 17.61 6.71 -5.99
C ASP A 462 16.98 8.05 -5.65
N THR A 463 15.68 8.04 -5.33
CA THR A 463 14.97 9.18 -4.76
C THR A 463 14.69 8.90 -3.30
N TYR A 464 15.19 9.74 -2.39
CA TYR A 464 15.00 9.56 -0.96
C TYR A 464 14.65 10.84 -0.23
N SER A 465 13.89 10.70 0.86
CA SER A 465 13.49 11.80 1.75
C SER A 465 13.03 11.26 3.10
N GLU A 466 12.93 12.14 4.08
CA GLU A 466 12.08 11.93 5.27
C GLU A 466 10.82 12.79 5.12
N VAL A 467 9.81 12.59 5.98
CA VAL A 467 8.55 13.36 5.91
C VAL A 467 8.76 14.88 5.95
N ASN A 468 9.87 15.33 6.56
CA ASN A 468 10.27 16.71 6.75
C ASN A 468 11.65 17.06 6.15
N VAL A 469 12.29 16.14 5.42
CA VAL A 469 13.55 16.39 4.73
C VAL A 469 13.29 16.40 3.22
N ALA A 470 13.76 17.45 2.55
CA ALA A 470 13.57 17.63 1.11
C ALA A 470 14.08 16.43 0.31
N PRO A 471 13.36 15.98 -0.73
CA PRO A 471 13.81 14.85 -1.51
C PRO A 471 15.04 15.17 -2.36
N VAL A 472 15.94 14.19 -2.42
CA VAL A 472 17.13 14.17 -3.26
C VAL A 472 16.98 13.03 -4.26
N THR A 473 17.26 13.28 -5.53
CA THR A 473 17.35 12.27 -6.57
C THR A 473 18.79 12.17 -7.06
N GLU A 474 19.38 10.99 -6.94
CA GLU A 474 20.76 10.71 -7.35
C GLU A 474 20.82 9.59 -8.39
N LEU A 475 21.76 9.72 -9.32
CA LEU A 475 22.11 8.67 -10.27
C LEU A 475 23.35 7.94 -9.79
N HIS A 476 23.29 6.61 -9.80
CA HIS A 476 24.34 5.72 -9.35
C HIS A 476 24.66 4.64 -10.39
N GLU A 477 25.92 4.20 -10.40
CA GLU A 477 26.31 2.96 -11.08
C GLU A 477 26.03 1.77 -10.15
N THR A 478 25.26 0.79 -10.60
CA THR A 478 24.81 -0.33 -9.78
C THR A 478 25.94 -1.22 -9.29
N GLY A 479 26.92 -1.53 -10.14
CA GLY A 479 28.00 -2.47 -9.81
C GLY A 479 28.92 -1.96 -8.70
N SER A 480 29.39 -0.71 -8.84
CA SER A 480 30.27 -0.06 -7.87
C SER A 480 29.54 0.67 -6.74
N ARG A 481 28.25 1.00 -6.93
CA ARG A 481 27.43 1.90 -6.09
C ARG A 481 27.93 3.34 -6.04
N LYS A 482 28.72 3.75 -7.04
CA LYS A 482 29.26 5.09 -7.10
C LYS A 482 28.17 6.07 -7.55
N LYS A 483 27.96 7.14 -6.77
CA LYS A 483 27.20 8.33 -7.21
C LYS A 483 27.87 8.91 -8.45
N ILE A 484 27.12 8.94 -9.55
CA ILE A 484 27.52 9.53 -10.83
C ILE A 484 27.16 11.02 -10.84
N ALA A 485 25.92 11.34 -10.45
CA ALA A 485 25.42 12.71 -10.44
C ALA A 485 24.26 12.89 -9.45
N GLU A 486 24.09 14.12 -8.98
CA GLU A 486 22.83 14.56 -8.39
C GLU A 486 21.92 15.07 -9.51
N ILE A 487 20.73 14.51 -9.62
CA ILE A 487 19.80 14.83 -10.70
C ILE A 487 18.96 16.03 -10.33
N GLU A 488 18.28 15.95 -9.19
CA GLU A 488 17.41 16.98 -8.65
C GLU A 488 17.42 16.95 -7.12
N HIS A 489 17.26 18.12 -6.52
CA HIS A 489 17.11 18.31 -5.09
C HIS A 489 16.08 19.42 -4.90
N THR A 490 15.02 19.13 -4.16
CA THR A 490 13.91 20.06 -3.97
C THR A 490 14.35 21.34 -3.26
N ASP A 491 14.15 22.48 -3.92
CA ASP A 491 14.28 23.78 -3.27
C ASP A 491 13.09 24.02 -2.34
N MET A 492 13.40 24.13 -1.05
CA MET A 492 12.42 24.35 0.01
C MET A 492 12.02 25.82 0.18
N GLN A 493 12.77 26.77 -0.39
CA GLN A 493 12.51 28.21 -0.17
C GLN A 493 11.09 28.63 -0.53
N PRO A 494 10.52 28.25 -1.70
CA PRO A 494 9.15 28.64 -2.05
C PRO A 494 8.11 28.07 -1.09
N LEU A 495 8.35 26.85 -0.57
CA LEU A 495 7.47 26.19 0.38
C LEU A 495 7.53 26.88 1.75
N LEU A 496 8.73 27.11 2.28
CA LEU A 496 8.93 27.75 3.58
C LEU A 496 8.43 29.20 3.58
N ALA A 497 8.51 29.91 2.45
CA ALA A 497 7.97 31.24 2.29
C ALA A 497 6.43 31.33 2.44
N THR A 498 5.72 30.20 2.36
CA THR A 498 4.27 30.15 2.64
C THR A 498 3.95 30.27 4.14
N GLY A 499 4.96 30.09 5.00
CA GLY A 499 4.79 30.02 6.45
C GLY A 499 4.42 28.63 6.97
N VAL A 500 4.24 27.63 6.08
CA VAL A 500 3.95 26.25 6.48
C VAL A 500 5.04 25.73 7.41
N LYS A 501 4.63 24.99 8.43
CA LYS A 501 5.54 24.25 9.31
C LYS A 501 5.72 22.85 8.73
N LEU A 502 6.97 22.39 8.68
CA LEU A 502 7.22 21.02 8.26
C LEU A 502 6.70 20.05 9.33
N PRO A 503 6.26 18.85 8.96
CA PRO A 503 5.78 17.86 9.91
C PRO A 503 6.88 17.46 10.89
N GLU A 504 6.54 17.18 12.14
CA GLU A 504 7.49 16.69 13.14
C GLU A 504 7.34 15.18 13.27
N VAL A 505 8.45 14.44 13.22
CA VAL A 505 8.46 13.01 13.59
C VAL A 505 8.47 12.91 15.11
N PHE A 506 7.56 12.10 15.67
CA PHE A 506 7.49 11.86 17.10
C PHE A 506 7.38 10.36 17.40
N VAL A 507 8.09 9.93 18.44
CA VAL A 507 8.18 8.53 18.84
C VAL A 507 7.85 8.42 20.32
N ALA A 508 6.98 7.48 20.67
CA ALA A 508 6.67 7.14 22.05
C ALA A 508 6.57 5.63 22.23
N LYS A 509 6.69 5.18 23.48
CA LYS A 509 6.51 3.77 23.82
C LYS A 509 5.04 3.37 23.74
N GLY A 510 4.79 2.21 23.13
CA GLY A 510 3.47 1.59 23.08
C GLY A 510 3.04 0.98 24.42
N ARG A 511 1.95 0.22 24.39
CA ARG A 511 1.30 -0.40 25.55
C ARG A 511 2.19 -1.36 26.34
N ASP A 512 3.22 -1.91 25.70
CA ASP A 512 4.19 -2.82 26.33
C ASP A 512 5.33 -2.09 27.07
N GLY A 513 5.39 -0.76 26.98
CA GLY A 513 6.44 0.08 27.55
C GLY A 513 7.81 -0.07 26.88
N LYS A 514 7.91 -0.81 25.77
CA LYS A 514 9.18 -1.18 25.12
C LYS A 514 9.21 -0.81 23.64
N THR A 515 8.15 -1.13 22.90
CA THR A 515 8.08 -0.94 21.46
C THR A 515 7.90 0.52 21.11
N ASP A 516 8.71 1.01 20.18
CA ASP A 516 8.56 2.36 19.63
C ASP A 516 7.42 2.43 18.61
N ILE A 517 6.51 3.36 18.87
CA ILE A 517 5.38 3.74 18.03
C ILE A 517 5.75 5.06 17.36
N TRP A 518 5.86 5.01 16.04
CA TRP A 518 6.29 6.11 15.20
C TRP A 518 5.07 6.84 14.64
N GLY A 519 5.14 8.16 14.61
CA GLY A 519 4.09 9.01 14.09
C GLY A 519 4.60 10.39 13.69
N VAL A 520 3.67 11.20 13.18
CA VAL A 520 3.91 12.55 12.71
C VAL A 520 2.95 13.54 13.36
N ILE A 521 3.41 14.77 13.52
CA ILE A 521 2.64 15.90 14.07
C ILE A 521 2.62 17.02 13.04
N TYR A 522 1.44 17.50 12.71
CA TYR A 522 1.18 18.67 11.88
C TYR A 522 0.63 19.79 12.76
N ARG A 523 1.12 21.02 12.53
CA ARG A 523 0.72 22.21 13.28
C ARG A 523 0.23 23.31 12.34
N PRO A 524 -0.64 24.21 12.82
CA PRO A 524 -1.01 25.40 12.07
C PRO A 524 0.24 26.22 11.69
N SER A 525 0.28 26.76 10.48
CA SER A 525 1.35 27.68 10.06
C SER A 525 1.53 28.88 11.00
N ASN A 526 0.42 29.34 11.61
CA ASN A 526 0.34 30.44 12.57
C ASN A 526 0.26 29.98 14.04
N PHE A 527 0.81 28.80 14.37
CA PHE A 527 0.77 28.24 15.72
C PHE A 527 1.25 29.23 16.80
N ASP A 528 0.41 29.46 17.82
CA ASP A 528 0.67 30.31 18.97
C ASP A 528 1.00 29.45 20.19
N SER A 529 2.25 29.51 20.65
CA SER A 529 2.74 28.71 21.77
C SER A 529 2.06 29.04 23.12
N SER A 530 1.32 30.15 23.20
CA SER A 530 0.51 30.54 24.36
C SER A 530 -0.90 29.94 24.37
N LYS A 531 -1.26 29.14 23.36
CA LYS A 531 -2.57 28.48 23.22
C LYS A 531 -2.49 26.97 23.36
N VAL A 532 -3.60 26.37 23.82
CA VAL A 532 -3.80 24.91 23.82
C VAL A 532 -4.81 24.54 22.74
N TYR A 533 -4.39 23.75 21.76
CA TYR A 533 -5.15 23.36 20.59
C TYR A 533 -5.78 21.97 20.77
N PRO A 534 -7.03 21.76 20.29
CA PRO A 534 -7.58 20.42 20.15
C PRO A 534 -6.74 19.57 19.18
N ILE A 535 -6.82 18.25 19.37
CA ILE A 535 -6.06 17.26 18.60
C ILE A 535 -7.00 16.55 17.64
N ILE A 536 -6.58 16.29 16.41
CA ILE A 536 -7.28 15.41 15.47
C ILE A 536 -6.33 14.29 15.06
N GLU A 537 -6.77 13.04 15.21
CA GLU A 537 -6.05 11.86 14.72
C GLU A 537 -6.57 11.45 13.33
N ASP A 538 -5.65 11.25 12.38
CA ASP A 538 -5.91 10.54 11.12
C ASP A 538 -5.61 9.05 11.31
N ILE A 539 -6.65 8.21 11.33
CA ILE A 539 -6.53 6.77 11.54
C ILE A 539 -6.87 5.99 10.27
N TYR A 540 -6.07 4.95 10.00
CA TYR A 540 -6.45 3.89 9.07
C TYR A 540 -6.37 2.49 9.69
N ALA A 541 -5.29 2.18 10.42
CA ALA A 541 -5.10 0.99 11.26
C ALA A 541 -5.50 -0.39 10.68
N GLY A 542 -5.66 -0.51 9.36
CA GLY A 542 -5.86 -1.78 8.68
C GLY A 542 -4.60 -2.66 8.75
N PRO A 543 -4.67 -3.95 9.13
CA PRO A 543 -3.47 -4.76 9.32
C PRO A 543 -2.65 -5.00 8.06
N GLN A 544 -3.20 -4.77 6.87
CA GLN A 544 -2.51 -5.03 5.60
C GLN A 544 -1.23 -4.19 5.38
N ASP A 545 -1.11 -3.02 6.02
CA ASP A 545 0.00 -2.10 5.79
C ASP A 545 0.29 -1.21 7.01
N SER A 546 1.20 -0.24 6.84
CA SER A 546 1.47 0.88 7.76
C SER A 546 1.20 2.20 7.03
N PHE A 547 0.70 3.23 7.72
CA PHE A 547 0.06 4.38 7.06
C PHE A 547 0.71 5.72 7.35
N VAL A 548 1.60 5.81 8.34
CA VAL A 548 2.32 7.05 8.64
C VAL A 548 3.21 7.41 7.44
N PRO A 549 3.11 8.65 6.89
CA PRO A 549 3.94 9.06 5.77
C PRO A 549 5.42 9.05 6.15
N LYS A 550 6.24 8.46 5.29
CA LYS A 550 7.70 8.35 5.47
C LYS A 550 8.49 9.24 4.53
N SER A 551 7.96 9.48 3.34
CA SER A 551 8.53 10.42 2.36
C SER A 551 7.96 11.82 2.55
N PHE A 552 8.67 12.81 2.01
CA PHE A 552 8.35 14.23 2.08
C PHE A 552 6.87 14.54 1.78
N SER A 553 6.13 15.01 2.79
CA SER A 553 4.68 15.26 2.69
C SER A 553 4.25 16.48 3.53
N PRO A 554 4.74 17.69 3.19
CA PRO A 554 4.54 18.89 4.02
C PRO A 554 3.14 19.47 3.93
N ILE A 555 2.43 19.23 2.83
CA ILE A 555 1.05 19.71 2.63
C ILE A 555 0.23 18.53 2.15
N ASN A 556 -0.76 18.16 2.95
CA ASN A 556 -1.74 17.12 2.71
C ASN A 556 -2.99 17.46 3.55
N GLU A 557 -3.97 16.57 3.58
CA GLU A 557 -5.20 16.81 4.35
C GLU A 557 -4.96 17.06 5.85
N MET A 558 -3.93 16.44 6.45
CA MET A 558 -3.59 16.69 7.86
C MET A 558 -3.12 18.13 8.05
N GLN A 559 -2.26 18.66 7.16
CA GLN A 559 -1.89 20.07 7.20
C GLN A 559 -3.09 20.99 6.93
N SER A 560 -3.97 20.63 5.98
CA SER A 560 -5.18 21.41 5.70
C SER A 560 -6.09 21.52 6.93
N ILE A 561 -6.26 20.43 7.69
CA ILE A 561 -6.99 20.46 8.96
C ILE A 561 -6.23 21.27 10.01
N ALA A 562 -4.91 21.14 10.09
CA ALA A 562 -4.09 21.88 11.05
C ALA A 562 -4.24 23.41 10.89
N GLU A 563 -4.33 23.92 9.65
CA GLU A 563 -4.58 25.36 9.37
C GLU A 563 -5.89 25.91 9.97
N LEU A 564 -6.85 25.04 10.31
CA LEU A 564 -8.10 25.41 10.96
C LEU A 564 -7.97 25.58 12.49
N GLY A 565 -6.76 25.39 13.04
CA GLY A 565 -6.48 25.54 14.46
C GLY A 565 -6.54 24.22 15.23
N PHE A 566 -5.97 23.16 14.65
CA PHE A 566 -5.83 21.85 15.25
C PHE A 566 -4.36 21.42 15.26
N ILE A 567 -3.96 20.63 16.26
CA ILE A 567 -2.78 19.77 16.13
C ILE A 567 -3.27 18.47 15.49
N VAL A 568 -2.70 18.08 14.35
CA VAL A 568 -3.11 16.86 13.64
C VAL A 568 -2.01 15.83 13.72
N VAL A 569 -2.39 14.58 14.02
CA VAL A 569 -1.43 13.51 14.28
C VAL A 569 -1.81 12.24 13.51
N GLN A 570 -0.80 11.46 13.15
CA GLN A 570 -0.95 10.12 12.61
C GLN A 570 0.17 9.23 13.12
N MET A 571 -0.16 8.00 13.54
CA MET A 571 0.80 7.03 14.05
C MET A 571 0.37 5.60 13.69
N ASP A 572 1.33 4.68 13.65
CA ASP A 572 1.11 3.25 13.42
C ASP A 572 1.27 2.49 14.75
N GLY A 573 0.14 2.22 15.41
CA GLY A 573 0.05 1.37 16.61
C GLY A 573 0.25 -0.12 16.30
N MET A 574 0.43 -0.94 17.33
CA MET A 574 0.54 -2.40 17.13
C MET A 574 -0.72 -2.95 16.46
N GLY A 575 -0.53 -3.93 15.58
CA GLY A 575 -1.58 -4.50 14.74
C GLY A 575 -1.46 -4.09 13.25
N THR A 576 -0.73 -3.02 12.93
CA THR A 576 -0.37 -2.71 11.53
C THR A 576 0.79 -3.58 11.05
N ALA A 577 0.97 -3.71 9.74
CA ALA A 577 2.07 -4.49 9.17
C ALA A 577 3.41 -3.73 9.21
N ASN A 578 4.43 -4.34 8.58
CA ASN A 578 5.76 -3.77 8.33
C ASN A 578 6.67 -3.63 9.55
N ARG A 579 6.35 -4.39 10.59
CA ARG A 579 7.18 -4.61 11.77
C ARG A 579 7.26 -6.12 12.02
N SER A 580 7.79 -6.51 13.17
CA SER A 580 7.86 -7.93 13.55
C SER A 580 6.49 -8.60 13.54
N LYS A 581 6.49 -9.92 13.45
CA LYS A 581 5.27 -10.74 13.54
C LYS A 581 4.49 -10.46 14.82
N ALA A 582 5.19 -10.32 15.95
CA ALA A 582 4.58 -10.00 17.23
C ALA A 582 3.89 -8.62 17.25
N PHE A 583 4.43 -7.63 16.54
CA PHE A 583 3.79 -6.32 16.38
C PHE A 583 2.50 -6.43 15.58
N HIS A 584 2.52 -7.21 14.50
CA HIS A 584 1.39 -7.41 13.59
C HIS A 584 0.27 -8.28 14.21
N ASP A 585 0.64 -9.29 15.00
CA ASP A 585 -0.27 -10.28 15.59
C ASP A 585 -1.28 -9.71 16.59
N VAL A 586 -1.09 -8.49 17.08
CA VAL A 586 -2.04 -7.80 17.97
C VAL A 586 -3.44 -7.67 17.33
N CYS A 587 -3.52 -7.62 16.00
CA CYS A 587 -4.80 -7.54 15.29
C CYS A 587 -5.56 -8.87 15.21
N TRP A 588 -4.92 -10.00 15.51
CA TRP A 588 -5.50 -11.33 15.29
C TRP A 588 -6.77 -11.52 16.12
N LYS A 589 -7.89 -11.75 15.43
CA LYS A 589 -9.24 -11.84 16.00
C LYS A 589 -9.61 -10.62 16.84
N ASN A 590 -9.01 -9.46 16.58
CA ASN A 590 -9.12 -8.26 17.41
C ASN A 590 -8.98 -6.96 16.61
N LEU A 591 -9.66 -6.85 15.48
CA LEU A 591 -9.60 -5.66 14.63
C LEU A 591 -10.14 -4.39 15.34
N ALA A 592 -11.03 -4.53 16.33
CA ALA A 592 -11.49 -3.40 17.14
C ALA A 592 -10.38 -2.75 17.98
N ASP A 593 -9.26 -3.45 18.24
CA ASP A 593 -8.13 -2.87 18.96
C ASP A 593 -7.56 -1.66 18.23
N GLY A 594 -7.38 -1.75 16.91
CA GLY A 594 -6.90 -0.65 16.05
C GLY A 594 -5.60 0.02 16.49
N GLY A 595 -4.85 -0.55 17.44
CA GLY A 595 -3.73 0.13 18.08
C GLY A 595 -4.13 1.21 19.10
N PHE A 596 -5.40 1.32 19.52
CA PHE A 596 -5.90 2.43 20.36
C PHE A 596 -5.14 2.59 21.67
N ALA A 597 -4.79 1.49 22.34
CA ALA A 597 -4.00 1.58 23.57
C ALA A 597 -2.63 2.24 23.33
N ASP A 598 -2.00 1.96 22.19
CA ASP A 598 -0.72 2.57 21.80
C ASP A 598 -0.91 4.03 21.40
N ARG A 599 -1.93 4.32 20.59
CA ARG A 599 -2.26 5.66 20.06
C ARG A 599 -2.58 6.65 21.19
N ILE A 600 -3.42 6.23 22.14
CA ILE A 600 -3.79 7.04 23.30
C ILE A 600 -2.56 7.35 24.17
N LEU A 601 -1.70 6.35 24.41
CA LEU A 601 -0.44 6.55 25.15
C LEU A 601 0.51 7.48 24.40
N TRP A 602 0.64 7.32 23.08
CA TRP A 602 1.45 8.16 22.21
C TRP A 602 0.98 9.62 22.26
N ILE A 603 -0.33 9.88 22.15
CA ILE A 603 -0.89 11.24 22.20
C ILE A 603 -0.68 11.88 23.58
N LYS A 604 -0.83 11.09 24.65
CA LYS A 604 -0.53 11.56 26.03
C LYS A 604 0.95 11.87 26.23
N ALA A 605 1.84 11.04 25.67
CA ALA A 605 3.29 11.27 25.73
C ALA A 605 3.68 12.53 24.95
N MET A 606 3.10 12.72 23.76
CA MET A 606 3.24 13.94 22.98
C MET A 606 2.77 15.16 23.79
N ALA A 607 1.57 15.12 24.37
CA ALA A 607 1.03 16.25 25.15
C ALA A 607 1.85 16.59 26.40
N LYS A 608 2.55 15.60 26.98
CA LYS A 608 3.52 15.84 28.06
C LYS A 608 4.73 16.65 27.59
N GLN A 609 5.18 16.43 26.36
CA GLN A 609 6.28 17.19 25.75
C GLN A 609 5.82 18.52 25.15
N TYR A 610 4.59 18.59 24.65
CA TYR A 610 4.00 19.75 24.00
C TYR A 610 2.72 20.16 24.75
N PRO A 611 2.82 21.02 25.80
CA PRO A 611 1.68 21.44 26.62
C PRO A 611 0.56 22.16 25.87
N GLN A 612 0.81 22.57 24.62
CA GLN A 612 -0.18 23.13 23.71
C GLN A 612 -1.14 22.09 23.11
N ALA A 613 -0.95 20.79 23.38
CA ALA A 613 -1.85 19.74 22.88
C ALA A 613 -2.91 19.38 23.92
N ASP A 614 -4.19 19.62 23.58
CA ASP A 614 -5.32 19.40 24.48
C ASP A 614 -5.85 17.95 24.39
N THR A 615 -5.42 17.09 25.31
CA THR A 615 -5.91 15.70 25.38
C THR A 615 -7.36 15.56 25.87
N THR A 616 -8.04 16.67 26.21
CA THR A 616 -9.46 16.66 26.60
C THR A 616 -10.39 16.89 25.41
N ARG A 617 -9.85 17.42 24.30
CA ARG A 617 -10.56 17.70 23.03
C ARG A 617 -9.88 16.98 21.87
N VAL A 618 -10.12 15.66 21.78
CA VAL A 618 -9.54 14.81 20.73
C VAL A 618 -10.62 14.36 19.75
N GLY A 619 -10.43 14.67 18.48
CA GLY A 619 -11.20 14.13 17.36
C GLY A 619 -10.43 13.05 16.61
N ILE A 620 -11.13 12.27 15.79
CA ILE A 620 -10.54 11.23 14.96
C ILE A 620 -11.28 11.09 13.64
N TYR A 621 -10.58 10.86 12.54
CA TYR A 621 -11.22 10.53 11.27
C TYR A 621 -10.49 9.42 10.53
N GLY A 622 -11.22 8.72 9.67
CA GLY A 622 -10.64 7.74 8.77
C GLY A 622 -11.61 7.28 7.69
N THR A 623 -11.05 6.62 6.68
CA THR A 623 -11.78 6.04 5.56
C THR A 623 -11.50 4.54 5.47
N SER A 624 -12.45 3.72 5.02
CA SER A 624 -12.27 2.27 4.87
C SER A 624 -12.09 1.58 6.23
N ALA A 625 -11.02 0.80 6.44
CA ALA A 625 -10.60 0.33 7.77
C ALA A 625 -10.53 1.51 8.77
N GLY A 626 -10.01 2.66 8.36
CA GLY A 626 -10.02 3.87 9.18
C GLY A 626 -11.42 4.39 9.52
N GLY A 627 -12.42 4.15 8.66
CA GLY A 627 -13.82 4.45 8.95
C GLY A 627 -14.36 3.52 10.05
N GLN A 628 -14.06 2.23 9.98
CA GLN A 628 -14.35 1.28 11.05
C GLN A 628 -13.71 1.74 12.37
N ASN A 629 -12.42 2.08 12.35
CA ASN A 629 -11.69 2.47 13.55
C ASN A 629 -12.17 3.81 14.12
N SER A 630 -12.36 4.84 13.31
CA SER A 630 -12.82 6.16 13.79
C SER A 630 -14.20 6.10 14.45
N ALA A 631 -15.13 5.31 13.90
CA ALA A 631 -16.40 5.04 14.58
C ALA A 631 -16.20 4.20 15.86
N ALA A 632 -15.34 3.19 15.83
CA ALA A 632 -15.00 2.36 17.00
C ALA A 632 -14.42 3.21 18.15
N ALA A 633 -13.65 4.26 17.86
CA ALA A 633 -13.06 5.15 18.84
C ALA A 633 -14.11 5.82 19.76
N VAL A 634 -15.23 6.28 19.20
CA VAL A 634 -16.33 6.92 19.97
C VAL A 634 -17.33 5.92 20.55
N LEU A 635 -17.20 4.63 20.21
CA LEU A 635 -17.95 3.52 20.83
C LEU A 635 -17.19 2.89 22.00
N PHE A 636 -15.89 2.65 21.84
CA PHE A 636 -15.06 1.87 22.77
C PHE A 636 -14.07 2.70 23.58
N HIS A 637 -13.71 3.90 23.11
CA HIS A 637 -12.83 4.85 23.80
C HIS A 637 -13.43 6.26 23.98
N PRO A 638 -14.73 6.41 24.32
CA PRO A 638 -15.39 7.71 24.42
C PRO A 638 -14.86 8.61 25.55
N GLU A 639 -14.16 8.03 26.52
CA GLU A 639 -13.45 8.78 27.55
C GLU A 639 -12.35 9.66 26.96
N PHE A 640 -11.78 9.29 25.81
CA PHE A 640 -10.71 10.01 25.14
C PHE A 640 -11.21 10.76 23.89
N TYR A 641 -11.86 10.07 22.95
CA TYR A 641 -12.32 10.67 21.69
C TYR A 641 -13.71 11.31 21.84
N LYS A 642 -13.87 12.54 21.33
CA LYS A 642 -15.09 13.37 21.50
C LYS A 642 -15.88 13.58 20.21
N ALA A 643 -15.23 13.42 19.06
CA ALA A 643 -15.83 13.61 17.75
C ALA A 643 -15.16 12.66 16.74
N ALA A 644 -15.96 12.00 15.90
CA ALA A 644 -15.47 11.09 14.88
C ALA A 644 -16.08 11.37 13.50
N VAL A 645 -15.26 11.29 12.45
CA VAL A 645 -15.73 11.26 11.06
C VAL A 645 -15.32 9.93 10.43
N SER A 646 -16.32 9.08 10.16
CA SER A 646 -16.14 7.74 9.62
C SER A 646 -16.65 7.66 8.19
N ALA A 647 -15.74 7.46 7.23
CA ALA A 647 -16.07 7.35 5.81
C ALA A 647 -15.94 5.91 5.29
N CYS A 648 -16.98 5.41 4.61
CA CYS A 648 -17.03 4.10 3.96
C CYS A 648 -16.46 2.96 4.83
N GLY A 649 -16.85 2.92 6.11
CA GLY A 649 -16.32 2.01 7.10
C GLY A 649 -16.96 0.62 7.07
N CYS A 650 -16.16 -0.42 7.34
CA CYS A 650 -16.68 -1.76 7.63
C CYS A 650 -17.16 -1.82 9.09
N HIS A 651 -18.46 -1.66 9.34
CA HIS A 651 -19.02 -1.59 10.69
C HIS A 651 -19.41 -2.95 11.25
N ASP A 652 -19.36 -4.00 10.43
CA ASP A 652 -19.46 -5.39 10.82
C ASP A 652 -18.66 -6.25 9.83
N ASN A 653 -17.60 -6.88 10.34
CA ASN A 653 -16.68 -7.67 9.53
C ASN A 653 -17.36 -8.87 8.87
N ARG A 654 -18.54 -9.30 9.32
CA ARG A 654 -19.31 -10.43 8.75
C ARG A 654 -19.94 -10.12 7.39
N ILE A 655 -20.04 -8.84 7.01
CA ILE A 655 -20.69 -8.41 5.74
C ILE A 655 -19.75 -7.75 4.74
N ASP A 656 -18.47 -7.65 5.07
CA ASP A 656 -17.42 -7.15 4.18
C ASP A 656 -16.67 -8.33 3.54
N LYS A 657 -15.74 -8.05 2.63
CA LYS A 657 -15.06 -9.05 1.79
C LYS A 657 -14.39 -10.15 2.61
N GLN A 658 -14.68 -11.40 2.27
CA GLN A 658 -14.19 -12.59 2.96
C GLN A 658 -12.66 -12.60 3.06
N TRP A 659 -11.96 -12.37 1.95
CA TRP A 659 -10.51 -12.55 1.87
C TRP A 659 -9.75 -11.67 2.86
N TRP A 660 -10.26 -10.45 3.13
CA TRP A 660 -9.63 -9.53 4.07
C TRP A 660 -10.02 -9.85 5.50
N ASN A 661 -11.30 -10.14 5.75
CA ASN A 661 -11.80 -10.35 7.10
C ASN A 661 -11.35 -11.70 7.67
N GLU A 662 -11.43 -12.80 6.92
CA GLU A 662 -10.97 -14.12 7.39
C GLU A 662 -9.44 -14.20 7.55
N GLN A 663 -8.66 -13.34 6.88
CA GLN A 663 -7.21 -13.23 7.06
C GLN A 663 -6.82 -12.77 8.47
N TRP A 664 -7.57 -11.83 9.07
CA TRP A 664 -7.23 -11.25 10.38
C TRP A 664 -8.18 -11.69 11.49
N MET A 665 -9.41 -12.08 11.16
CA MET A 665 -10.41 -12.56 12.11
C MET A 665 -10.56 -14.10 12.07
N GLY A 666 -9.90 -14.79 11.14
CA GLY A 666 -9.87 -16.24 11.07
C GLY A 666 -11.16 -16.88 10.58
N TYR A 667 -11.11 -18.19 10.38
CA TYR A 667 -12.25 -19.02 9.98
C TYR A 667 -12.29 -20.29 10.86
N PRO A 668 -13.46 -20.84 11.23
CA PRO A 668 -14.81 -20.35 10.93
C PRO A 668 -15.16 -19.05 11.65
N VAL A 669 -16.19 -18.35 11.15
CA VAL A 669 -16.76 -17.15 11.79
C VAL A 669 -17.21 -17.49 13.21
N GLY A 670 -16.76 -16.70 14.19
CA GLY A 670 -17.01 -16.95 15.60
C GLY A 670 -17.49 -15.71 16.37
N PRO A 671 -17.72 -15.82 17.69
CA PRO A 671 -18.29 -14.75 18.51
C PRO A 671 -17.49 -13.44 18.50
N HIS A 672 -16.17 -13.51 18.31
CA HIS A 672 -15.29 -12.34 18.27
C HIS A 672 -15.61 -11.37 17.12
N TYR A 673 -16.20 -11.85 16.02
CA TYR A 673 -16.69 -10.97 14.94
C TYR A 673 -17.80 -10.04 15.44
N GLU A 674 -18.78 -10.60 16.16
CA GLU A 674 -19.93 -9.86 16.66
C GLU A 674 -19.55 -8.92 17.81
N GLN A 675 -18.68 -9.38 18.71
CA GLN A 675 -18.24 -8.61 19.88
C GLN A 675 -17.59 -7.27 19.52
N GLN A 676 -17.02 -7.18 18.31
CA GLN A 676 -16.22 -6.07 17.82
C GLN A 676 -16.95 -5.21 16.78
N SER A 677 -18.17 -5.59 16.38
CA SER A 677 -18.95 -4.83 15.40
C SER A 677 -19.43 -3.49 15.97
N ASN A 678 -19.28 -2.42 15.20
CA ASN A 678 -19.85 -1.12 15.54
C ASN A 678 -21.38 -1.17 15.55
N ILE A 679 -21.99 -2.02 14.71
CA ILE A 679 -23.45 -2.23 14.63
C ILE A 679 -23.99 -2.80 15.94
N THR A 680 -23.40 -3.89 16.44
CA THR A 680 -23.86 -4.52 17.70
C THR A 680 -23.58 -3.65 18.92
N ASN A 681 -22.56 -2.80 18.84
CA ASN A 681 -22.15 -1.90 19.90
C ASN A 681 -22.70 -0.47 19.76
N ALA A 682 -23.62 -0.19 18.84
CA ALA A 682 -24.13 1.15 18.53
C ALA A 682 -24.66 1.91 19.77
N GLY A 683 -25.27 1.20 20.72
CA GLY A 683 -25.74 1.77 21.99
C GLY A 683 -24.63 2.38 22.87
N LYS A 684 -23.36 2.04 22.63
CA LYS A 684 -22.21 2.60 23.34
C LYS A 684 -21.79 4.00 22.86
N LEU A 685 -22.35 4.50 21.75
CA LEU A 685 -21.96 5.81 21.20
C LEU A 685 -22.07 6.91 22.26
N LYS A 686 -20.94 7.61 22.42
CA LYS A 686 -20.83 8.88 23.13
C LYS A 686 -19.93 9.82 22.30
N GLY A 687 -20.25 11.10 22.30
CA GLY A 687 -19.58 12.09 21.44
C GLY A 687 -20.33 12.27 20.12
N ASN A 688 -19.74 13.07 19.23
CA ASN A 688 -20.36 13.42 17.94
C ASN A 688 -19.84 12.47 16.85
N LEU A 689 -20.71 12.02 15.95
CA LEU A 689 -20.35 11.12 14.86
C LEU A 689 -20.92 11.64 13.53
N LEU A 690 -20.05 11.76 12.52
CA LEU A 690 -20.44 11.95 11.12
C LEU A 690 -20.07 10.69 10.33
N LEU A 691 -21.08 10.08 9.71
CA LEU A 691 -20.94 8.99 8.76
C LEU A 691 -20.93 9.53 7.34
N ILE A 692 -19.98 9.08 6.52
CA ILE A 692 -19.91 9.38 5.08
C ILE A 692 -19.95 8.05 4.31
N VAL A 693 -20.75 7.95 3.26
CA VAL A 693 -20.84 6.73 2.43
C VAL A 693 -20.98 7.07 0.95
N GLY A 694 -20.23 6.39 0.09
CA GLY A 694 -20.45 6.38 -1.35
C GLY A 694 -21.63 5.46 -1.69
N GLU A 695 -22.63 5.97 -2.42
CA GLU A 695 -23.82 5.19 -2.78
C GLU A 695 -23.50 3.94 -3.63
N ALA A 696 -22.41 4.00 -4.40
CA ALA A 696 -21.98 2.96 -5.34
C ALA A 696 -20.66 2.29 -4.91
N ASP A 697 -20.37 2.27 -3.61
CA ASP A 697 -19.17 1.61 -3.08
C ASP A 697 -19.22 0.10 -3.35
N GLN A 698 -18.24 -0.39 -4.10
CA GLN A 698 -18.10 -1.82 -4.43
C GLN A 698 -17.00 -2.51 -3.61
N ASN A 699 -16.28 -1.76 -2.75
CA ASN A 699 -15.24 -2.31 -1.89
C ASN A 699 -15.81 -2.64 -0.50
N VAL A 700 -16.48 -1.67 0.13
CA VAL A 700 -17.22 -1.86 1.39
C VAL A 700 -18.70 -1.61 1.08
N PRO A 701 -19.54 -2.66 1.07
CA PRO A 701 -20.95 -2.52 0.70
C PRO A 701 -21.64 -1.39 1.49
N PRO A 702 -22.40 -0.48 0.85
CA PRO A 702 -23.05 0.66 1.52
C PRO A 702 -23.99 0.23 2.67
N GLU A 703 -24.52 -0.98 2.59
CA GLU A 703 -25.29 -1.62 3.66
C GLU A 703 -24.55 -1.69 5.01
N SER A 704 -23.21 -1.72 5.02
CA SER A 704 -22.41 -1.59 6.24
C SER A 704 -22.73 -0.31 7.01
N THR A 705 -22.68 0.84 6.34
CA THR A 705 -23.01 2.15 6.92
C THR A 705 -24.49 2.25 7.25
N TYR A 706 -25.38 1.82 6.34
CA TYR A 706 -26.81 1.94 6.57
C TYR A 706 -27.30 1.07 7.73
N ARG A 707 -26.75 -0.13 7.92
CA ARG A 707 -27.07 -0.97 9.08
C ARG A 707 -26.52 -0.40 10.38
N PHE A 708 -25.37 0.27 10.36
CA PHE A 708 -24.89 0.99 11.54
C PHE A 708 -25.78 2.19 11.88
N ALA A 709 -26.19 2.97 10.88
CA ALA A 709 -27.14 4.07 11.05
C ALA A 709 -28.48 3.57 11.63
N ASP A 710 -29.04 2.48 11.11
CA ASP A 710 -30.25 1.85 11.66
C ASP A 710 -30.06 1.40 13.13
N ALA A 711 -28.92 0.81 13.47
CA ALA A 711 -28.62 0.44 14.84
C ALA A 711 -28.49 1.64 15.78
N LEU A 712 -27.92 2.76 15.32
CA LEU A 712 -27.85 4.02 16.07
C LEU A 712 -29.26 4.60 16.32
N ILE A 713 -30.12 4.61 15.28
CA ILE A 713 -31.52 5.04 15.40
C ILE A 713 -32.27 4.19 16.44
N LYS A 714 -32.14 2.86 16.36
CA LYS A 714 -32.77 1.93 17.32
C LYS A 714 -32.29 2.13 18.76
N ASN A 715 -31.08 2.62 18.96
CA ASN A 715 -30.50 2.94 20.26
C ASN A 715 -30.72 4.42 20.68
N ASN A 716 -31.54 5.17 19.95
CA ASN A 716 -31.84 6.59 20.20
C ASN A 716 -30.55 7.44 20.33
N LYS A 717 -29.64 7.28 19.36
CA LYS A 717 -28.37 8.02 19.28
C LYS A 717 -28.41 9.07 18.18
N ASP A 718 -27.87 10.25 18.47
CA ASP A 718 -27.69 11.32 17.50
C ASP A 718 -26.41 11.10 16.67
N PHE A 719 -26.50 11.31 15.36
CA PHE A 719 -25.39 11.25 14.41
C PHE A 719 -25.74 12.02 13.13
N ASP A 720 -24.72 12.42 12.39
CA ASP A 720 -24.85 12.98 11.03
C ASP A 720 -24.57 11.90 9.98
N LEU A 721 -25.28 11.94 8.85
CA LEU A 721 -25.04 11.06 7.70
C LEU A 721 -24.95 11.86 6.40
N LEU A 722 -23.88 11.63 5.64
CA LEU A 722 -23.68 12.13 4.30
C LEU A 722 -23.55 10.96 3.31
N THR A 723 -24.61 10.72 2.55
CA THR A 723 -24.55 9.84 1.36
C THR A 723 -24.08 10.65 0.16
N VAL A 724 -23.11 10.14 -0.59
CA VAL A 724 -22.58 10.76 -1.81
C VAL A 724 -23.10 10.00 -3.03
N PRO A 725 -24.08 10.55 -3.78
CA PRO A 725 -24.71 9.86 -4.90
C PRO A 725 -23.71 9.47 -6.00
N GLY A 726 -23.82 8.26 -6.52
CA GLY A 726 -22.95 7.71 -7.57
C GLY A 726 -21.46 7.55 -7.23
N ALA A 727 -21.01 7.96 -6.04
CA ALA A 727 -19.62 7.79 -5.64
C ALA A 727 -19.34 6.34 -5.23
N ASN A 728 -18.18 5.81 -5.65
CA ASN A 728 -17.63 4.54 -5.19
C ASN A 728 -16.94 4.74 -3.82
N HIS A 729 -16.03 3.83 -3.42
CA HIS A 729 -15.25 3.92 -2.19
C HIS A 729 -14.51 5.26 -2.07
N THR A 730 -14.81 6.06 -1.03
CA THR A 730 -14.33 7.45 -0.94
C THR A 730 -14.30 8.01 0.49
N ASP A 731 -13.51 9.05 0.71
CA ASP A 731 -13.57 9.95 1.87
C ASP A 731 -14.68 11.02 1.75
N GLY A 732 -15.49 10.93 0.70
CA GLY A 732 -16.55 11.87 0.32
C GLY A 732 -16.10 12.95 -0.67
N GLY A 733 -14.87 12.86 -1.19
CA GLY A 733 -14.33 13.78 -2.18
C GLY A 733 -14.19 15.21 -1.64
N PRO A 734 -14.09 16.22 -2.52
CA PRO A 734 -13.94 17.62 -2.09
C PRO A 734 -15.06 18.09 -1.15
N TYR A 735 -16.30 17.66 -1.39
CA TYR A 735 -17.45 18.04 -0.55
C TYR A 735 -17.38 17.37 0.83
N GLY A 736 -17.09 16.06 0.89
CA GLY A 736 -16.98 15.30 2.13
C GLY A 736 -15.81 15.75 3.00
N ARG A 737 -14.64 16.02 2.41
CA ARG A 737 -13.50 16.61 3.12
C ARG A 737 -13.82 17.96 3.73
N ARG A 738 -14.55 18.82 3.02
CA ARG A 738 -15.05 20.08 3.59
C ARG A 738 -15.99 19.80 4.77
N LYS A 739 -16.98 18.91 4.62
CA LYS A 739 -17.91 18.56 5.70
C LYS A 739 -17.21 17.99 6.93
N LYS A 740 -16.16 17.18 6.75
CA LYS A 740 -15.30 16.70 7.82
C LYS A 740 -14.62 17.85 8.59
N ARG A 741 -14.03 18.81 7.86
CA ARG A 741 -13.41 20.01 8.45
C ARG A 741 -14.44 20.82 9.24
N ASP A 742 -15.59 21.11 8.64
CA ASP A 742 -16.68 21.86 9.26
C ASP A 742 -17.18 21.18 10.54
N PHE A 743 -17.29 19.84 10.51
CA PHE A 743 -17.71 19.03 11.65
C PHE A 743 -16.74 19.19 12.84
N PHE A 744 -15.43 19.07 12.63
CA PHE A 744 -14.48 19.25 13.74
C PHE A 744 -14.44 20.69 14.26
N VAL A 745 -14.53 21.68 13.37
CA VAL A 745 -14.63 23.10 13.76
C VAL A 745 -15.82 23.31 14.70
N LYS A 746 -17.00 22.81 14.33
CA LYS A 746 -18.20 22.90 15.17
C LYS A 746 -18.03 22.19 16.52
N HIS A 747 -17.56 20.95 16.50
CA HIS A 747 -17.64 20.07 17.68
C HIS A 747 -16.45 20.18 18.64
N LEU A 748 -15.29 20.69 18.19
CA LEU A 748 -14.08 20.81 19.03
C LEU A 748 -13.62 22.26 19.25
N LEU A 749 -13.94 23.17 18.32
CA LEU A 749 -13.67 24.62 18.46
C LEU A 749 -14.89 25.42 18.89
N HIS A 750 -16.09 24.82 18.88
CA HIS A 750 -17.35 25.44 19.31
C HIS A 750 -17.68 26.74 18.57
N VAL A 751 -17.37 26.78 17.28
CA VAL A 751 -17.72 27.86 16.35
C VAL A 751 -18.27 27.26 15.07
N ASP A 752 -19.21 27.94 14.41
CA ASP A 752 -19.69 27.49 13.11
C ASP A 752 -18.65 27.74 12.02
N ALA A 753 -18.55 26.79 11.08
CA ALA A 753 -17.81 26.99 9.84
C ALA A 753 -18.43 28.15 9.05
N PRO A 754 -17.61 28.95 8.35
CA PRO A 754 -18.10 30.14 7.70
C PRO A 754 -18.95 29.81 6.45
N GLY A 755 -19.75 30.78 5.99
CA GLY A 755 -20.60 30.64 4.79
C GLY A 755 -19.81 30.35 3.50
N ARG A 756 -20.51 30.05 2.41
CA ARG A 756 -19.86 29.56 1.17
C ARG A 756 -19.26 30.63 0.26
N ASP A 757 -19.59 31.91 0.45
CA ASP A 757 -19.19 33.01 -0.45
C ASP A 757 -17.76 33.51 -0.20
N ILE A 758 -16.87 32.62 0.23
CA ILE A 758 -15.58 32.98 0.79
C ILE A 758 -14.49 32.40 -0.12
N GLY A 759 -14.17 33.15 -1.17
CA GLY A 759 -13.03 32.85 -2.04
C GLY A 759 -13.31 32.75 -3.55
N GLU A 760 -14.40 33.33 -4.09
CA GLU A 760 -14.49 33.62 -5.53
C GLU A 760 -13.70 34.90 -5.95
N HIS A 761 -12.76 35.37 -5.11
CA HIS A 761 -11.86 36.49 -5.41
C HIS A 761 -10.40 36.12 -5.18
#